data_AF-A0A1Q3DV63-F1
#
_entry.id   AF-A0A1Q3DV63-F1
#
_cell.length_a   1.000
_cell.length_b   1.000
_cell.length_c   1.000
_cell.angle_alpha   90.00
_cell.angle_beta   90.00
_cell.angle_gamma   90.00
#
_symmetry.space_group_name_H-M   'P 1'
#
loop_
_entity.id
_entity.type
_entity.pdbx_description
1 polymer ?
#
loop_
_entity_poly.entity_id
_entity_poly.type
_entity_poly.pdbx_seq_one_letter_code
_entity_poly.pdbx_strand_id
1 'polypeptide(L)'
;MASLPGTQTLRFRGPNDKPKPSVAKKKHDGILQDQIRRTAKLPWSPSFAFALRMILLVRVSGAMYSNIDDCDEVYNFWEPLHFLDRGYGFQTWETSPQYAIRSWAYILLHILPTSIARFLAQDQKRVAFFAVRIFLAVLSSMTEVTLYRKVYERVNHRVGRYLFFILLFNAGMWNASAAFLPSSFAMYTGTLAFACSIIPSSSRESQRTLYATLLYATGAIVGWPFALALAIPFVIEELFVYSGDKVPAASRLTWMVKRWTRLFGCGAIAAVLLIPVVGIDSLAYGKFAVVPFNIVRYNILSSDRGPDLYGTSPWNFYLLNLLLNFNVILPFALLALPALAVTAVVDKNRLGQFKGSSEESSPFTVLALRLSPFYLWLGILTAQPHKEERFMFPAYTMLCFNAAVTVYLIRGWMETAFVSVTKSPYRASRTSIFSTFTLSVLTTTTVLSASRIAANWKYYHAPLSVVNHFEAQELPHLLNVTGMLPVPIPSTRRRNKKDEEPRIDLTPIKEFNLTLCYGKEWYRFPGHYLVPDGIRVEFIKNLILLIFSYLDLPDLASLAQVAPFLAELASDPVLHKNRLRVVVPSRIRHSLFGQGPQGIAFRPTVAELVHRGVMRGLSIERHWREGNYFHSHRSIAQYETSLKLARNQTSRIISMQLRQRKLDSSDFLKTLHQAHVLPDEESSCLRVSRSLLPVMRKLKWSIQKDKLSKKIRDGTVHSIPGRLNNSSLGSLEAFCGWLENRGRGIVHDNERVRLAICPDVQKKVLFYEGLLVASPL
;
A
#
# COMPACT_ATOMS: atom_id res chain seq x y z
N MET A 1 -54.56 31.37 82.58
CA MET A 1 -54.17 32.78 82.78
C MET A 1 -54.53 33.55 81.51
N ALA A 2 -55.41 34.56 81.66
CA ALA A 2 -55.88 35.41 80.57
C ALA A 2 -54.73 36.24 79.99
N SER A 3 -54.63 36.32 78.66
CA SER A 3 -53.65 37.14 77.96
C SER A 3 -54.11 38.60 77.86
N LEU A 4 -53.32 39.52 78.41
CA LEU A 4 -53.47 40.97 78.27
C LEU A 4 -53.37 41.41 76.79
N PRO A 5 -54.15 42.41 76.35
CA PRO A 5 -54.03 42.98 75.00
C PRO A 5 -52.87 43.98 74.95
N GLY A 6 -51.85 43.71 74.13
CA GLY A 6 -50.72 44.64 73.91
C GLY A 6 -49.37 44.01 73.59
N THR A 7 -49.22 42.68 73.60
CA THR A 7 -47.94 42.01 73.30
C THR A 7 -47.91 41.45 71.87
N GLN A 8 -47.16 42.09 70.98
CA GLN A 8 -46.73 41.46 69.73
C GLN A 8 -45.65 40.42 70.03
N THR A 9 -45.98 39.14 69.84
CA THR A 9 -45.00 38.07 69.84
C THR A 9 -44.38 37.97 68.44
N LEU A 10 -43.14 38.45 68.31
CA LEU A 10 -42.30 38.22 67.13
C LEU A 10 -41.92 36.73 67.07
N ARG A 11 -42.68 35.95 66.30
CA ARG A 11 -42.34 34.57 65.95
C ARG A 11 -41.25 34.58 64.89
N PHE A 12 -40.00 34.39 65.28
CA PHE A 12 -38.96 34.02 64.33
C PHE A 12 -39.32 32.66 63.70
N ARG A 13 -39.44 32.64 62.38
CA ARG A 13 -39.70 31.42 61.60
C ARG A 13 -38.46 30.54 61.72
N GLY A 14 -38.48 29.55 62.61
CA GLY A 14 -37.47 28.50 62.66
C GLY A 14 -37.37 27.81 61.29
N PRO A 15 -36.18 27.34 60.87
CA PRO A 15 -36.00 26.72 59.58
C PRO A 15 -36.79 25.42 59.53
N ASN A 16 -37.98 25.47 58.92
CA ASN A 16 -38.80 24.29 58.59
C ASN A 16 -38.26 23.58 57.34
N ASP A 17 -36.94 23.45 57.22
CA ASP A 17 -36.35 22.48 56.31
C ASP A 17 -36.15 21.19 57.09
N LYS A 18 -37.19 20.34 57.10
CA LYS A 18 -36.95 18.91 57.26
C LYS A 18 -35.90 18.55 56.21
N PRO A 19 -34.71 18.04 56.56
CA PRO A 19 -33.72 17.70 55.56
C PRO A 19 -34.39 16.69 54.62
N LYS A 20 -34.59 17.08 53.35
CA LYS A 20 -34.96 16.12 52.30
C LYS A 20 -34.01 14.94 52.49
N PRO A 21 -34.50 13.70 52.64
CA PRO A 21 -33.61 12.56 52.79
C PRO A 21 -32.66 12.63 51.61
N SER A 22 -31.37 12.88 51.89
CA SER A 22 -30.37 12.99 50.86
C SER A 22 -30.43 11.65 50.14
N VAL A 23 -30.91 11.64 48.89
CA VAL A 23 -30.96 10.41 48.09
C VAL A 23 -29.56 9.83 48.16
N ALA A 24 -29.43 8.69 48.84
CA ALA A 24 -28.12 8.10 49.10
C ALA A 24 -27.44 7.98 47.74
N LYS A 25 -26.32 8.68 47.54
CA LYS A 25 -25.58 8.64 46.28
C LYS A 25 -25.30 7.17 45.99
N LYS A 26 -25.88 6.63 44.90
CA LYS A 26 -25.72 5.23 44.51
C LYS A 26 -24.24 4.91 44.47
N LYS A 27 -23.77 4.07 45.41
CA LYS A 27 -22.41 3.54 45.41
C LYS A 27 -22.24 2.73 44.13
N HIS A 28 -21.10 2.86 43.46
CA HIS A 28 -20.80 2.02 42.30
C HIS A 28 -20.56 0.58 42.77
N ASP A 29 -21.34 -0.36 42.25
CA ASP A 29 -21.34 -1.77 42.64
C ASP A 29 -20.59 -2.64 41.61
N GLY A 30 -19.56 -2.07 40.98
CA GLY A 30 -18.73 -2.79 40.02
C GLY A 30 -17.62 -3.62 40.65
N ILE A 31 -16.97 -4.44 39.82
CA ILE A 31 -15.88 -5.35 40.23
C ILE A 31 -14.73 -4.58 40.90
N LEU A 32 -14.39 -3.39 40.41
CA LEU A 32 -13.30 -2.56 40.92
C LEU A 32 -13.87 -1.36 41.69
N GLN A 33 -13.43 -1.21 42.93
CA GLN A 33 -13.90 -0.17 43.85
C GLN A 33 -12.84 0.90 44.06
N ASP A 34 -13.25 2.18 44.05
CA ASP A 34 -12.39 3.28 44.47
C ASP A 34 -12.23 3.24 46.00
N GLN A 35 -11.00 3.31 46.52
CA GLN A 35 -10.77 3.39 47.98
C GLN A 35 -10.98 4.81 48.50
N ILE A 36 -10.39 5.77 47.79
CA ILE A 36 -10.42 7.18 48.13
C ILE A 36 -11.57 7.83 47.35
N ARG A 37 -12.28 8.78 47.97
CA ARG A 37 -13.38 9.54 47.32
C ARG A 37 -14.63 8.72 46.93
N ARG A 38 -14.97 7.66 47.69
CA ARG A 38 -16.23 6.89 47.51
C ARG A 38 -17.52 7.75 47.54
N THR A 39 -17.48 8.89 48.23
CA THR A 39 -18.60 9.84 48.36
C THR A 39 -18.51 11.05 47.42
N ALA A 40 -17.42 11.17 46.65
CA ALA A 40 -17.20 12.27 45.74
C ALA A 40 -18.11 12.16 44.50
N LYS A 41 -18.20 13.26 43.74
CA LYS A 41 -18.91 13.26 42.46
C LYS A 41 -18.25 12.26 41.51
N LEU A 42 -19.08 11.50 40.80
CA LEU A 42 -18.66 10.55 39.77
C LEU A 42 -17.72 11.24 38.77
N PRO A 43 -16.67 10.56 38.30
CA PRO A 43 -15.80 11.11 37.27
C PRO A 43 -16.66 11.41 36.03
N TRP A 44 -16.41 12.54 35.36
CA TRP A 44 -17.06 12.80 34.09
C TRP A 44 -16.72 11.69 33.09
N SER A 45 -17.77 11.17 32.45
CA SER A 45 -17.69 10.11 31.46
C SER A 45 -18.71 10.37 30.34
N PRO A 46 -18.35 10.14 29.07
CA PRO A 46 -19.27 10.19 27.94
C PRO A 46 -20.59 9.44 28.18
N SER A 47 -21.73 10.07 27.87
CA SER A 47 -23.00 9.35 27.72
C SER A 47 -22.92 8.39 26.54
N PHE A 48 -23.83 7.41 26.45
CA PHE A 48 -23.85 6.46 25.32
C PHE A 48 -23.92 7.19 23.96
N ALA A 49 -24.84 8.14 23.82
CA ALA A 49 -25.01 8.91 22.60
C ALA A 49 -23.78 9.78 22.26
N PHE A 50 -23.15 10.41 23.27
CA PHE A 50 -21.94 11.19 23.05
C PHE A 50 -20.75 10.32 22.66
N ALA A 51 -20.55 9.21 23.36
CA ALA A 51 -19.50 8.23 23.06
C ALA A 51 -19.65 7.69 21.63
N LEU A 52 -20.88 7.36 21.24
CA LEU A 52 -21.20 6.89 19.90
C LEU A 52 -20.87 7.92 18.83
N ARG A 53 -21.30 9.18 19.01
CA ARG A 53 -21.00 10.24 18.02
C ARG A 53 -19.49 10.45 17.85
N MET A 54 -18.73 10.44 18.95
CA MET A 54 -17.28 10.65 18.90
C MET A 54 -16.54 9.47 18.24
N ILE A 55 -16.85 8.24 18.66
CA ILE A 55 -16.22 7.04 18.06
C ILE A 55 -16.63 6.94 16.59
N LEU A 56 -17.92 7.11 16.27
CA LEU A 56 -18.42 7.07 14.90
C LEU A 56 -17.72 8.09 14.00
N LEU A 57 -17.53 9.33 14.47
CA LEU A 57 -16.81 10.34 13.72
C LEU A 57 -15.39 9.88 13.35
N VAL A 58 -14.67 9.29 14.31
CA VAL A 58 -13.31 8.78 14.08
C VAL A 58 -13.33 7.55 13.18
N ARG A 59 -14.27 6.60 13.35
CA ARG A 59 -14.34 5.39 12.50
C ARG A 59 -14.77 5.69 11.08
N VAL A 60 -15.69 6.63 10.88
CA VAL A 60 -16.07 7.11 9.53
C VAL A 60 -14.90 7.85 8.88
N SER A 61 -14.14 8.65 9.64
CA SER A 61 -12.89 9.23 9.13
C SER A 61 -11.91 8.12 8.73
N GLY A 62 -11.80 7.07 9.54
CA GLY A 62 -11.05 5.86 9.22
C GLY A 62 -11.51 5.22 7.91
N ALA A 63 -12.80 5.00 7.72
CA ALA A 63 -13.37 4.44 6.50
C ALA A 63 -12.97 5.23 5.23
N MET A 64 -12.82 6.56 5.32
CA MET A 64 -12.45 7.41 4.18
C MET A 64 -10.94 7.46 3.92
N TYR A 65 -10.13 7.47 4.97
CA TYR A 65 -8.70 7.79 4.89
C TYR A 65 -7.76 6.63 5.25
N SER A 66 -8.24 5.53 5.82
CA SER A 66 -7.40 4.35 6.05
C SER A 66 -7.07 3.68 4.72
N ASN A 67 -5.84 3.18 4.62
CA ASN A 67 -5.40 2.43 3.45
C ASN A 67 -5.92 0.99 3.53
N ILE A 68 -5.83 0.28 2.41
CA ILE A 68 -6.01 -1.16 2.39
C ILE A 68 -4.63 -1.78 2.58
N ASP A 69 -4.45 -2.50 3.68
CA ASP A 69 -3.16 -3.04 4.10
C ASP A 69 -2.98 -4.53 3.71
N ASP A 70 -4.01 -5.17 3.14
CA ASP A 70 -4.09 -6.62 2.92
C ASP A 70 -4.63 -7.00 1.53
N CYS A 71 -3.99 -7.98 0.88
CA CYS A 71 -4.42 -8.50 -0.42
C CYS A 71 -5.75 -9.24 -0.36
N ASP A 72 -6.01 -9.98 0.70
CA ASP A 72 -7.25 -10.76 0.77
C ASP A 72 -8.44 -9.83 0.93
N GLU A 73 -8.27 -8.68 1.60
CA GLU A 73 -9.34 -7.69 1.68
C GLU A 73 -9.85 -7.36 0.28
N VAL A 74 -8.94 -7.12 -0.67
CA VAL A 74 -9.30 -6.82 -2.06
C VAL A 74 -9.73 -8.05 -2.83
N TYR A 75 -8.87 -9.05 -2.97
CA TYR A 75 -9.10 -10.14 -3.92
C TYR A 75 -10.05 -11.22 -3.41
N ASN A 76 -10.16 -11.41 -2.09
CA ASN A 76 -11.04 -12.42 -1.50
C ASN A 76 -12.39 -11.84 -1.00
N PHE A 77 -12.53 -10.52 -0.88
CA PHE A 77 -13.77 -9.90 -0.39
C PHE A 77 -14.29 -8.77 -1.30
N TRP A 78 -13.50 -7.73 -1.60
CA TRP A 78 -13.97 -6.64 -2.47
C TRP A 78 -14.27 -7.09 -3.90
N GLU A 79 -13.41 -7.91 -4.51
CA GLU A 79 -13.58 -8.42 -5.87
C GLU A 79 -14.76 -9.41 -6.00
N PRO A 80 -14.93 -10.39 -5.10
CA PRO A 80 -16.14 -11.21 -5.06
C PRO A 80 -17.41 -10.41 -4.77
N LEU A 81 -17.36 -9.39 -3.90
CA LEU A 81 -18.50 -8.50 -3.68
C LEU A 81 -18.84 -7.73 -4.95
N HIS A 82 -17.83 -7.23 -5.66
CA HIS A 82 -17.99 -6.57 -6.94
C HIS A 82 -18.59 -7.52 -7.99
N PHE A 83 -18.18 -8.80 -7.99
CA PHE A 83 -18.76 -9.82 -8.84
C PHE A 83 -20.26 -10.03 -8.56
N LEU A 84 -20.69 -10.11 -7.29
CA LEU A 84 -22.11 -10.19 -6.96
C LEU A 84 -22.88 -8.90 -7.30
N ASP A 85 -22.24 -7.75 -7.13
CA ASP A 85 -22.84 -6.43 -7.34
C ASP A 85 -22.99 -6.10 -8.83
N ARG A 86 -22.00 -6.47 -9.66
CA ARG A 86 -21.83 -6.02 -11.06
C ARG A 86 -21.78 -7.13 -12.10
N GLY A 87 -21.67 -8.39 -11.70
CA GLY A 87 -21.59 -9.55 -12.60
C GLY A 87 -20.21 -9.83 -13.20
N TYR A 88 -19.17 -9.10 -12.78
CA TYR A 88 -17.78 -9.32 -13.18
C TYR A 88 -16.82 -8.91 -12.06
N GLY A 89 -15.60 -9.44 -12.04
CA GLY A 89 -14.59 -9.15 -11.03
C GLY A 89 -13.50 -10.21 -11.04
N PHE A 90 -12.42 -9.99 -10.29
CA PHE A 90 -11.40 -11.01 -10.12
C PHE A 90 -11.88 -12.15 -9.22
N GLN A 91 -11.38 -13.36 -9.49
CA GLN A 91 -11.66 -14.54 -8.67
C GLN A 91 -10.35 -15.22 -8.27
N THR A 92 -10.23 -15.52 -6.99
CA THR A 92 -9.10 -16.27 -6.43
C THR A 92 -9.39 -17.77 -6.42
N TRP A 93 -8.34 -18.58 -6.27
CA TRP A 93 -8.51 -20.03 -6.09
C TRP A 93 -9.25 -20.39 -4.78
N GLU A 94 -9.18 -19.52 -3.76
CA GLU A 94 -9.84 -19.75 -2.46
C GLU A 94 -11.38 -19.63 -2.55
N THR A 95 -11.84 -18.80 -3.49
CA THR A 95 -13.25 -18.63 -3.87
C THR A 95 -13.66 -19.55 -5.02
N SER A 96 -12.80 -20.48 -5.44
CA SER A 96 -13.14 -21.48 -6.45
C SER A 96 -13.90 -22.67 -5.86
N PRO A 97 -14.80 -23.32 -6.63
CA PRO A 97 -15.49 -24.53 -6.19
C PRO A 97 -14.55 -25.69 -5.86
N GLN A 98 -13.31 -25.73 -6.36
CA GLN A 98 -12.39 -26.83 -6.06
C GLN A 98 -12.04 -26.87 -4.57
N TYR A 99 -11.67 -25.73 -3.99
CA TYR A 99 -11.22 -25.61 -2.61
C TYR A 99 -12.33 -25.17 -1.66
N ALA A 100 -13.18 -24.23 -2.07
CA ALA A 100 -14.30 -23.70 -1.29
C ALA A 100 -13.93 -23.33 0.16
N ILE A 101 -12.95 -22.43 0.31
CA ILE A 101 -12.35 -22.05 1.61
C ILE A 101 -12.87 -20.68 2.10
N ARG A 102 -13.42 -19.84 1.23
CA ARG A 102 -13.99 -18.52 1.58
C ARG A 102 -15.51 -18.53 1.50
N SER A 103 -16.20 -17.98 2.50
CA SER A 103 -17.66 -18.04 2.53
C SER A 103 -18.28 -16.94 1.66
N TRP A 104 -19.14 -17.35 0.71
CA TRP A 104 -19.99 -16.45 -0.05
C TRP A 104 -21.11 -15.87 0.81
N ALA A 105 -21.57 -16.58 1.83
CA ALA A 105 -22.52 -16.06 2.81
C ALA A 105 -21.99 -14.81 3.54
N TYR A 106 -20.70 -14.79 3.87
CA TYR A 106 -20.06 -13.61 4.45
C TYR A 106 -20.04 -12.42 3.47
N ILE A 107 -19.70 -12.67 2.21
CA ILE A 107 -19.67 -11.62 1.17
C ILE A 107 -21.09 -11.08 0.93
N LEU A 108 -22.08 -11.97 0.82
CA LEU A 108 -23.47 -11.62 0.58
C LEU A 108 -24.05 -10.71 1.67
N LEU A 109 -23.64 -10.89 2.93
CA LEU A 109 -24.05 -10.02 4.05
C LEU A 109 -23.75 -8.52 3.78
N HIS A 110 -22.74 -8.24 2.95
CA HIS A 110 -22.25 -6.88 2.69
C HIS A 110 -22.76 -6.29 1.37
N ILE A 111 -23.67 -6.97 0.66
CA ILE A 111 -24.30 -6.45 -0.57
C ILE A 111 -25.33 -5.36 -0.30
N LEU A 112 -25.89 -5.31 0.92
CA LEU A 112 -26.89 -4.33 1.30
C LEU A 112 -26.37 -2.87 1.15
N PRO A 113 -25.22 -2.49 1.73
CA PRO A 113 -24.70 -1.13 1.56
C PRO A 113 -24.35 -0.78 0.11
N THR A 114 -23.91 -1.72 -0.72
CA THR A 114 -23.67 -1.46 -2.16
C THR A 114 -24.98 -1.20 -2.90
N SER A 115 -26.03 -1.96 -2.59
CA SER A 115 -27.37 -1.80 -3.17
C SER A 115 -28.00 -0.45 -2.81
N ILE A 116 -27.87 -0.03 -1.55
CA ILE A 116 -28.33 1.29 -1.09
C ILE A 116 -27.55 2.40 -1.80
N ALA A 117 -26.22 2.28 -1.89
CA ALA A 117 -25.39 3.26 -2.57
C ALA A 117 -25.73 3.40 -4.05
N ARG A 118 -25.99 2.28 -4.73
CA ARG A 118 -26.44 2.25 -6.13
C ARG A 118 -27.74 3.02 -6.33
N PHE A 119 -28.71 2.80 -5.45
CA PHE A 119 -30.01 3.48 -5.49
C PHE A 119 -29.86 5.00 -5.27
N LEU A 120 -29.03 5.41 -4.31
CA LEU A 120 -28.88 6.83 -3.93
C LEU A 120 -27.95 7.63 -4.84
N ALA A 121 -26.91 7.00 -5.40
CA ALA A 121 -25.80 7.69 -6.07
C ALA A 121 -25.63 7.30 -7.54
N GLN A 122 -26.73 6.96 -8.23
CA GLN A 122 -26.76 6.69 -9.68
C GLN A 122 -25.69 5.68 -10.11
N ASP A 123 -25.65 4.54 -9.42
CA ASP A 123 -24.82 3.37 -9.77
C ASP A 123 -23.29 3.55 -9.75
N GLN A 124 -22.77 4.53 -9.01
CA GLN A 124 -21.34 4.77 -8.93
C GLN A 124 -20.58 3.77 -8.03
N LYS A 125 -19.58 3.09 -8.60
CA LYS A 125 -18.76 2.10 -7.89
C LYS A 125 -17.98 2.68 -6.70
N ARG A 126 -17.32 3.83 -6.86
CA ARG A 126 -16.54 4.46 -5.77
C ARG A 126 -17.41 4.78 -4.56
N VAL A 127 -18.66 5.21 -4.77
CA VAL A 127 -19.60 5.49 -3.67
C VAL A 127 -20.00 4.19 -2.98
N ALA A 128 -20.26 3.12 -3.73
CA ALA A 128 -20.54 1.80 -3.16
C ALA A 128 -19.38 1.26 -2.30
N PHE A 129 -18.13 1.44 -2.75
CA PHE A 129 -16.94 1.11 -1.97
C PHE A 129 -16.91 1.81 -0.60
N PHE A 130 -17.07 3.13 -0.61
CA PHE A 130 -17.07 3.89 0.64
C PHE A 130 -18.31 3.63 1.50
N ALA A 131 -19.47 3.32 0.90
CA ALA A 131 -20.67 2.96 1.63
C ALA A 131 -20.49 1.68 2.46
N VAL A 132 -19.85 0.65 1.89
CA VAL A 132 -19.51 -0.58 2.63
C VAL A 132 -18.54 -0.26 3.79
N ARG A 133 -17.49 0.53 3.56
CA ARG A 133 -16.54 0.92 4.63
C ARG A 133 -17.21 1.72 5.74
N ILE A 134 -18.12 2.64 5.40
CA ILE A 134 -18.92 3.41 6.38
C ILE A 134 -19.84 2.47 7.15
N PHE A 135 -20.49 1.52 6.48
CA PHE A 135 -21.32 0.53 7.14
C PHE A 135 -20.53 -0.30 8.17
N LEU A 136 -19.34 -0.78 7.80
CA LEU A 136 -18.43 -1.47 8.73
C LEU A 136 -18.02 -0.58 9.91
N ALA A 137 -17.67 0.68 9.65
CA ALA A 137 -17.32 1.66 10.68
C ALA A 137 -18.48 1.94 11.65
N VAL A 138 -19.72 1.99 11.16
CA VAL A 138 -20.94 2.12 11.98
C VAL A 138 -21.09 0.90 12.89
N LEU A 139 -20.99 -0.32 12.33
CA LEU A 139 -21.08 -1.56 13.10
C LEU A 139 -19.98 -1.61 14.18
N SER A 140 -18.72 -1.36 13.82
CA SER A 140 -17.60 -1.29 14.77
C SER A 140 -17.93 -0.32 15.91
N SER A 141 -18.36 0.90 15.59
CA SER A 141 -18.66 1.94 16.58
C SER A 141 -19.75 1.52 17.57
N MET A 142 -20.80 0.83 17.11
CA MET A 142 -21.85 0.30 18.00
C MET A 142 -21.30 -0.74 18.97
N THR A 143 -20.44 -1.65 18.49
CA THR A 143 -19.84 -2.69 19.33
C THR A 143 -18.89 -2.10 20.37
N GLU A 144 -18.05 -1.15 19.97
CA GLU A 144 -17.07 -0.47 20.83
C GLU A 144 -17.76 0.33 21.95
N VAL A 145 -18.80 1.09 21.62
CA VAL A 145 -19.55 1.88 22.60
C VAL A 145 -20.32 0.98 23.56
N THR A 146 -20.85 -0.14 23.08
CA THR A 146 -21.51 -1.14 23.92
C THR A 146 -20.53 -1.74 24.92
N LEU A 147 -19.32 -2.11 24.48
CA LEU A 147 -18.25 -2.58 25.37
C LEU A 147 -17.87 -1.49 26.41
N TYR A 148 -17.59 -0.28 25.95
CA TYR A 148 -17.31 0.87 26.83
C TYR A 148 -18.38 1.01 27.91
N ARG A 149 -19.66 0.95 27.52
CA ARG A 149 -20.78 1.15 28.44
C ARG A 149 -20.86 0.03 29.47
N LYS A 150 -20.70 -1.23 29.05
CA LYS A 150 -20.69 -2.39 29.97
C LYS A 150 -19.51 -2.32 30.95
N VAL A 151 -18.33 -1.92 30.50
CA VAL A 151 -17.16 -1.70 31.38
C VAL A 151 -17.41 -0.56 32.36
N TYR A 152 -17.97 0.56 31.91
CA TYR A 152 -18.31 1.70 32.75
C TYR A 152 -19.31 1.34 33.85
N GLU A 153 -20.31 0.52 33.52
CA GLU A 153 -21.36 0.12 34.46
C GLU A 153 -20.92 -1.00 35.41
N ARG A 154 -20.28 -2.06 34.90
CA ARG A 154 -20.02 -3.30 35.65
C ARG A 154 -18.60 -3.44 36.20
N VAL A 155 -17.62 -2.77 35.61
CA VAL A 155 -16.22 -2.85 36.06
C VAL A 155 -15.88 -1.67 36.95
N ASN A 156 -15.76 -0.47 36.37
CA ASN A 156 -15.51 0.78 37.08
C ASN A 156 -15.68 1.98 36.12
N HIS A 157 -16.18 3.10 36.65
CA HIS A 157 -16.37 4.32 35.87
C HIS A 157 -15.09 4.89 35.25
N ARG A 158 -13.96 4.83 35.97
CA ARG A 158 -12.66 5.30 35.48
C ARG A 158 -12.06 4.36 34.45
N VAL A 159 -12.17 3.05 34.66
CA VAL A 159 -11.74 2.04 33.67
C VAL A 159 -12.51 2.24 32.36
N GLY A 160 -13.83 2.44 32.43
CA GLY A 160 -14.65 2.79 31.27
C GLY A 160 -14.14 4.07 30.58
N ARG A 161 -13.84 5.12 31.34
CA ARG A 161 -13.28 6.37 30.77
C ARG A 161 -11.93 6.14 30.07
N TYR A 162 -11.03 5.38 30.66
CA TYR A 162 -9.73 5.08 30.04
C TYR A 162 -9.91 4.26 28.77
N LEU A 163 -10.76 3.22 28.81
CA LEU A 163 -11.08 2.41 27.65
C LEU A 163 -11.67 3.25 26.51
N PHE A 164 -12.57 4.19 26.81
CA PHE A 164 -13.14 5.09 25.80
C PHE A 164 -12.06 5.87 25.05
N PHE A 165 -11.14 6.53 25.77
CA PHE A 165 -10.07 7.31 25.13
C PHE A 165 -9.04 6.44 24.40
N ILE A 166 -8.73 5.26 24.95
CA ILE A 166 -7.84 4.29 24.29
C ILE A 166 -8.48 3.83 22.97
N LEU A 167 -9.75 3.40 22.98
CA LEU A 167 -10.45 3.01 21.76
C LEU A 167 -10.48 4.17 20.76
N LEU A 168 -10.91 5.35 21.19
CA LEU A 168 -11.11 6.51 20.31
C LEU A 168 -9.89 6.84 19.45
N PHE A 169 -8.68 6.85 20.04
CA PHE A 169 -7.47 7.34 19.35
C PHE A 169 -6.49 6.25 18.91
N ASN A 170 -6.82 4.96 19.04
CA ASN A 170 -5.88 3.90 18.72
C ASN A 170 -5.69 3.65 17.20
N ALA A 171 -4.44 3.51 16.77
CA ALA A 171 -4.08 3.29 15.37
C ALA A 171 -4.44 1.87 14.86
N GLY A 172 -4.32 0.83 15.69
CA GLY A 172 -4.78 -0.52 15.35
C GLY A 172 -6.30 -0.59 15.13
N MET A 173 -7.08 0.04 16.01
CA MET A 173 -8.54 0.16 15.85
C MET A 173 -8.92 0.99 14.62
N TRP A 174 -8.16 2.04 14.29
CA TRP A 174 -8.36 2.82 13.08
C TRP A 174 -8.27 1.94 11.82
N ASN A 175 -7.25 1.08 11.72
CA ASN A 175 -7.10 0.15 10.60
C ASN A 175 -8.15 -0.98 10.60
N ALA A 176 -8.38 -1.63 11.74
CA ALA A 176 -9.25 -2.82 11.81
C ALA A 176 -10.75 -2.50 11.64
N SER A 177 -11.21 -1.32 12.09
CA SER A 177 -12.64 -0.95 12.18
C SER A 177 -13.41 -0.81 10.86
N ALA A 178 -12.71 -0.60 9.74
CA ALA A 178 -13.33 -0.44 8.43
C ALA A 178 -12.76 -1.43 7.39
N ALA A 179 -11.89 -2.34 7.82
CA ALA A 179 -11.33 -3.38 6.95
C ALA A 179 -12.39 -4.43 6.65
N PHE A 180 -12.59 -4.74 5.36
CA PHE A 180 -13.56 -5.74 4.91
C PHE A 180 -12.99 -7.16 5.02
N LEU A 181 -12.78 -7.61 6.25
CA LEU A 181 -12.17 -8.89 6.57
C LEU A 181 -13.02 -9.68 7.59
N PRO A 182 -13.05 -11.02 7.49
CA PRO A 182 -13.70 -11.88 8.48
C PRO A 182 -13.11 -11.71 9.89
N SER A 183 -11.84 -11.34 10.01
CA SER A 183 -11.20 -11.04 11.29
C SER A 183 -11.75 -9.77 11.95
N SER A 184 -12.04 -8.72 11.16
CA SER A 184 -12.74 -7.52 11.65
C SER A 184 -14.19 -7.82 12.04
N PHE A 185 -14.88 -8.67 11.27
CA PHE A 185 -16.22 -9.13 11.64
C PHE A 185 -16.21 -9.93 12.95
N ALA A 186 -15.25 -10.84 13.12
CA ALA A 186 -15.03 -11.56 14.37
C ALA A 186 -14.64 -10.63 15.53
N MET A 187 -13.94 -9.53 15.25
CA MET A 187 -13.70 -8.47 16.24
C MET A 187 -15.02 -7.83 16.69
N TYR A 188 -15.95 -7.50 15.79
CA TYR A 188 -17.24 -6.89 16.16
C TYR A 188 -18.07 -7.82 17.03
N THR A 189 -18.29 -9.05 16.56
CA THR A 189 -19.12 -10.03 17.29
C THR A 189 -18.45 -10.49 18.58
N GLY A 190 -17.13 -10.71 18.57
CA GLY A 190 -16.34 -11.03 19.74
C GLY A 190 -16.32 -9.90 20.79
N THR A 191 -16.32 -8.64 20.34
CA THR A 191 -16.43 -7.47 21.24
C THR A 191 -17.79 -7.40 21.91
N LEU A 192 -18.88 -7.64 21.17
CA LEU A 192 -20.22 -7.72 21.75
C LEU A 192 -20.36 -8.92 22.70
N ALA A 193 -19.85 -10.08 22.31
CA ALA A 193 -19.86 -11.28 23.14
C ALA A 193 -19.09 -11.07 24.44
N PHE A 194 -17.94 -10.40 24.35
CA PHE A 194 -17.14 -10.00 25.51
C PHE A 194 -17.85 -8.95 26.37
N ALA A 195 -18.57 -8.00 25.76
CA ALA A 195 -19.38 -7.04 26.50
C ALA A 195 -20.52 -7.73 27.30
N CYS A 196 -21.13 -8.78 26.75
CA CYS A 196 -22.07 -9.64 27.46
C CYS A 196 -21.36 -10.45 28.56
N SER A 197 -20.16 -10.97 28.27
CA SER A 197 -19.42 -11.77 29.22
C SER A 197 -18.95 -10.95 30.43
N ILE A 198 -18.70 -9.64 30.32
CA ILE A 198 -18.35 -8.76 31.46
C ILE A 198 -19.31 -8.91 32.65
N ILE A 199 -20.61 -9.08 32.39
CA ILE A 199 -21.60 -9.34 33.44
C ILE A 199 -21.26 -10.69 34.09
N PRO A 200 -21.15 -10.82 35.42
CA PRO A 200 -20.88 -12.09 36.07
C PRO A 200 -21.93 -13.16 35.73
N SER A 201 -21.51 -14.40 35.56
CA SER A 201 -22.44 -15.49 35.27
C SER A 201 -23.39 -15.75 36.44
N SER A 202 -24.70 -15.89 36.17
CA SER A 202 -25.71 -16.25 37.18
C SER A 202 -26.68 -17.30 36.68
N SER A 203 -27.22 -18.11 37.60
CA SER A 203 -28.29 -19.07 37.30
C SER A 203 -29.63 -18.40 37.03
N ARG A 204 -29.82 -17.16 37.51
CA ARG A 204 -31.06 -16.39 37.32
C ARG A 204 -31.19 -15.75 35.94
N GLU A 205 -30.06 -15.47 35.28
CA GLU A 205 -30.02 -14.70 34.04
C GLU A 205 -29.51 -15.57 32.87
N SER A 206 -30.40 -16.42 32.33
CA SER A 206 -30.07 -17.35 31.22
C SER A 206 -29.81 -16.64 29.90
N GLN A 207 -30.41 -15.46 29.69
CA GLN A 207 -30.29 -14.68 28.46
C GLN A 207 -28.85 -14.27 28.15
N ARG A 208 -28.05 -13.96 29.18
CA ARG A 208 -26.63 -13.62 29.02
C ARG A 208 -25.86 -14.73 28.31
N THR A 209 -26.01 -15.96 28.78
CA THR A 209 -25.29 -17.13 28.24
C THR A 209 -25.70 -17.39 26.79
N LEU A 210 -27.00 -17.25 26.48
CA LEU A 210 -27.50 -17.40 25.12
C LEU A 210 -26.91 -16.33 24.18
N TYR A 211 -27.01 -15.05 24.54
CA TYR A 211 -26.50 -13.97 23.69
C TYR A 211 -24.99 -14.05 23.48
N ALA A 212 -24.21 -14.30 24.54
CA ALA A 212 -22.76 -14.43 24.41
C ALA A 212 -22.36 -15.63 23.53
N THR A 213 -23.01 -16.78 23.72
CA THR A 213 -22.75 -17.98 22.91
C THR A 213 -23.13 -17.76 21.44
N LEU A 214 -24.29 -17.16 21.19
CA LEU A 214 -24.73 -16.83 19.83
C LEU A 214 -23.75 -15.89 19.14
N LEU A 215 -23.29 -14.83 19.81
CA LEU A 215 -22.37 -13.85 19.22
C LEU A 215 -20.98 -14.45 18.92
N TYR A 216 -20.41 -15.25 19.84
CA TYR A 216 -19.17 -15.97 19.57
C TYR A 216 -19.34 -16.96 18.41
N ALA A 217 -20.45 -17.68 18.35
CA ALA A 217 -20.76 -18.60 17.25
C ALA A 217 -20.95 -17.86 15.92
N THR A 218 -21.64 -16.71 15.90
CA THR A 218 -21.77 -15.88 14.68
C THR A 218 -20.40 -15.45 14.16
N GLY A 219 -19.50 -14.99 15.05
CA GLY A 219 -18.13 -14.65 14.67
C GLY A 219 -17.34 -15.82 14.09
N ALA A 220 -17.51 -17.02 14.64
CA ALA A 220 -16.80 -18.22 14.20
C ALA A 220 -17.36 -18.82 12.90
N ILE A 221 -18.70 -18.89 12.78
CA ILE A 221 -19.38 -19.57 11.68
C ILE A 221 -19.41 -18.67 10.43
N VAL A 222 -19.76 -17.39 10.58
CA VAL A 222 -19.91 -16.45 9.45
C VAL A 222 -18.59 -15.74 9.17
N GLY A 223 -17.81 -15.42 10.20
CA GLY A 223 -16.53 -14.73 10.06
C GLY A 223 -15.37 -15.71 9.93
N TRP A 224 -14.70 -15.94 11.06
CA TRP A 224 -13.44 -16.68 11.09
C TRP A 224 -13.45 -17.72 12.23
N PRO A 225 -13.46 -19.03 11.92
CA PRO A 225 -13.73 -20.08 12.90
C PRO A 225 -12.69 -20.15 14.04
N PHE A 226 -11.44 -19.77 13.76
CA PHE A 226 -10.37 -19.78 14.76
C PHE A 226 -10.61 -18.78 15.89
N ALA A 227 -11.34 -17.69 15.64
CA ALA A 227 -11.67 -16.69 16.66
C ALA A 227 -12.54 -17.26 17.80
N LEU A 228 -13.15 -18.45 17.63
CA LEU A 228 -13.89 -19.15 18.68
C LEU A 228 -13.03 -19.43 19.92
N ALA A 229 -11.69 -19.52 19.77
CA ALA A 229 -10.78 -19.68 20.90
C ALA A 229 -10.92 -18.55 21.94
N LEU A 230 -11.30 -17.33 21.53
CA LEU A 230 -11.55 -16.20 22.44
C LEU A 230 -12.73 -16.46 23.40
N ALA A 231 -13.60 -17.41 23.10
CA ALA A 231 -14.71 -17.80 23.97
C ALA A 231 -14.27 -18.72 25.12
N ILE A 232 -13.05 -19.29 25.09
CA ILE A 232 -12.57 -20.26 26.09
C ILE A 232 -12.71 -19.73 27.53
N PRO A 233 -12.26 -18.50 27.88
CA PRO A 233 -12.44 -17.99 29.23
C PRO A 233 -13.91 -17.80 29.65
N PHE A 234 -14.78 -17.46 28.69
CA PHE A 234 -16.23 -17.37 28.93
C PHE A 234 -16.82 -18.76 29.21
N VAL A 235 -16.43 -19.78 28.44
CA VAL A 235 -16.85 -21.18 28.65
C VAL A 235 -16.37 -21.69 30.01
N ILE A 236 -15.11 -21.41 30.38
CA ILE A 236 -14.56 -21.80 31.69
C ILE A 236 -15.36 -21.15 32.82
N GLU A 237 -15.65 -19.85 32.72
CA GLU A 237 -16.48 -19.17 33.73
C GLU A 237 -17.86 -19.82 33.85
N GLU A 238 -18.50 -20.08 32.70
CA GLU A 238 -19.87 -20.57 32.65
C GLU A 238 -20.03 -21.99 33.22
N LEU A 239 -19.02 -22.85 33.01
CA LEU A 239 -19.03 -24.25 33.42
C LEU A 239 -18.51 -24.48 34.84
N PHE A 240 -17.54 -23.68 35.30
CA PHE A 240 -16.74 -24.01 36.49
C PHE A 240 -16.71 -22.93 37.57
N VAL A 241 -17.14 -21.69 37.30
CA VAL A 241 -16.93 -20.55 38.21
C VAL A 241 -18.26 -19.98 38.68
N TYR A 242 -18.50 -20.01 40.00
CA TYR A 242 -19.75 -19.54 40.61
C TYR A 242 -20.10 -18.09 40.23
N SER A 243 -19.08 -17.24 40.09
CA SER A 243 -19.14 -15.85 39.63
C SER A 243 -20.17 -15.01 40.41
N GLY A 244 -21.40 -14.89 39.92
CA GLY A 244 -22.48 -14.12 40.56
C GLY A 244 -23.42 -14.96 41.45
N ASP A 245 -23.29 -16.29 41.47
CA ASP A 245 -24.10 -17.17 42.31
C ASP A 245 -23.39 -17.50 43.63
N LYS A 246 -24.17 -17.65 44.71
CA LYS A 246 -23.73 -18.27 45.96
C LYS A 246 -24.24 -19.69 46.00
N VAL A 247 -23.34 -20.67 46.08
CA VAL A 247 -23.71 -22.09 45.93
C VAL A 247 -23.27 -22.88 47.17
N PRO A 248 -24.22 -23.38 47.98
CA PRO A 248 -23.92 -24.30 49.08
C PRO A 248 -23.29 -25.60 48.57
N ALA A 249 -22.41 -26.21 49.37
CA ALA A 249 -21.70 -27.43 48.98
C ALA A 249 -22.63 -28.58 48.54
N ALA A 250 -23.80 -28.72 49.18
CA ALA A 250 -24.77 -29.77 48.90
C ALA A 250 -25.44 -29.67 47.52
N SER A 251 -25.58 -28.47 46.93
CA SER A 251 -26.26 -28.25 45.65
C SER A 251 -25.31 -28.06 44.46
N ARG A 252 -24.00 -28.19 44.70
CA ARG A 252 -22.94 -27.95 43.70
C ARG A 252 -23.11 -28.80 42.44
N LEU A 253 -23.40 -30.09 42.60
CA LEU A 253 -23.55 -31.00 41.46
C LEU A 253 -24.76 -30.62 40.60
N THR A 254 -25.91 -30.37 41.21
CA THR A 254 -27.12 -29.94 40.51
C THR A 254 -26.93 -28.59 39.80
N TRP A 255 -26.23 -27.65 40.45
CA TRP A 255 -25.88 -26.36 39.84
C TRP A 255 -24.97 -26.55 38.62
N MET A 256 -23.93 -27.39 38.71
CA MET A 256 -23.03 -27.69 37.59
C MET A 256 -23.78 -28.30 36.41
N VAL A 257 -24.60 -29.33 36.65
CA VAL A 257 -25.38 -29.98 35.59
C VAL A 257 -26.30 -28.98 34.90
N LYS A 258 -27.00 -28.11 35.65
CA LYS A 258 -27.85 -27.05 35.07
C LYS A 258 -27.07 -26.04 34.22
N ARG A 259 -25.85 -25.68 34.62
CA ARG A 259 -24.97 -24.79 33.84
C ARG A 259 -24.50 -25.45 32.55
N TRP A 260 -24.12 -26.72 32.62
CA TRP A 260 -23.66 -27.49 31.48
C TRP A 260 -24.79 -27.67 30.46
N THR A 261 -25.95 -28.16 30.89
CA THR A 261 -27.11 -28.34 30.00
C THR A 261 -27.52 -27.01 29.36
N ARG A 262 -27.45 -25.90 30.11
CA ARG A 262 -27.68 -24.56 29.55
C ARG A 262 -26.67 -24.19 28.48
N LEU A 263 -25.37 -24.33 28.72
CA LEU A 263 -24.34 -23.95 27.75
C LEU A 263 -24.43 -24.83 26.49
N PHE A 264 -24.55 -26.14 26.65
CA PHE A 264 -24.71 -27.07 25.52
C PHE A 264 -26.00 -26.81 24.75
N GLY A 265 -27.11 -26.52 25.45
CA GLY A 265 -28.37 -26.11 24.81
C GLY A 265 -28.24 -24.81 24.02
N CYS A 266 -27.57 -23.79 24.58
CA CYS A 266 -27.27 -22.55 23.86
C CYS A 266 -26.34 -22.79 22.65
N GLY A 267 -25.36 -23.68 22.79
CA GLY A 267 -24.47 -24.09 21.71
C GLY A 267 -25.20 -24.80 20.57
N ALA A 268 -26.14 -25.69 20.89
CA ALA A 268 -26.99 -26.35 19.91
C ALA A 268 -27.89 -25.34 19.16
N ILE A 269 -28.48 -24.38 19.86
CA ILE A 269 -29.24 -23.28 19.24
C ILE A 269 -28.33 -22.45 18.33
N ALA A 270 -27.11 -22.14 18.78
CA ALA A 270 -26.17 -21.37 17.98
C ALA A 270 -25.66 -22.12 16.74
N ALA A 271 -25.57 -23.45 16.80
CA ALA A 271 -25.18 -24.29 15.66
C ALA A 271 -26.20 -24.24 14.51
N VAL A 272 -27.46 -23.84 14.76
CA VAL A 272 -28.47 -23.61 13.71
C VAL A 272 -28.00 -22.55 12.70
N LEU A 273 -27.11 -21.62 13.09
CA LEU A 273 -26.50 -20.64 12.19
C LEU A 273 -25.68 -21.28 11.06
N LEU A 274 -25.22 -22.53 11.21
CA LEU A 274 -24.53 -23.25 10.14
C LEU A 274 -25.46 -23.54 8.96
N ILE A 275 -26.76 -23.76 9.20
CA ILE A 275 -27.72 -24.15 8.15
C ILE A 275 -27.79 -23.11 7.03
N PRO A 276 -28.09 -21.82 7.29
CA PRO A 276 -28.14 -20.82 6.22
C PRO A 276 -26.77 -20.58 5.58
N VAL A 277 -25.67 -20.64 6.34
CA VAL A 277 -24.31 -20.43 5.81
C VAL A 277 -23.93 -21.54 4.84
N VAL A 278 -24.08 -22.80 5.25
CA VAL A 278 -23.82 -23.96 4.39
C VAL A 278 -24.76 -23.97 3.19
N GLY A 279 -26.02 -23.58 3.36
CA GLY A 279 -26.98 -23.46 2.26
C GLY A 279 -26.54 -22.45 1.20
N ILE A 280 -26.22 -21.21 1.62
CA ILE A 280 -25.78 -20.15 0.71
C ILE A 280 -24.46 -20.52 0.03
N ASP A 281 -23.47 -21.00 0.80
CA ASP A 281 -22.17 -21.37 0.26
C ASP A 281 -22.29 -22.54 -0.73
N SER A 282 -23.10 -23.55 -0.41
CA SER A 282 -23.28 -24.71 -1.30
C SER A 282 -23.97 -24.32 -2.60
N LEU A 283 -24.94 -23.39 -2.55
CA LEU A 283 -25.58 -22.85 -3.75
C LEU A 283 -24.58 -22.05 -4.60
N ALA A 284 -23.77 -21.19 -3.97
CA ALA A 284 -22.78 -20.38 -4.68
C ALA A 284 -21.68 -21.24 -5.33
N TYR A 285 -21.26 -22.33 -4.67
CA TYR A 285 -20.24 -23.24 -5.19
C TYR A 285 -20.78 -24.32 -6.13
N GLY A 286 -22.10 -24.50 -6.24
CA GLY A 286 -22.72 -25.56 -7.02
C GLY A 286 -22.44 -26.98 -6.47
N LYS A 287 -21.96 -27.09 -5.22
CA LYS A 287 -21.67 -28.37 -4.55
C LYS A 287 -21.87 -28.22 -3.04
N PHE A 288 -22.15 -29.32 -2.34
CA PHE A 288 -22.22 -29.29 -0.89
C PHE A 288 -20.87 -28.88 -0.28
N ALA A 289 -20.84 -27.74 0.41
CA ALA A 289 -19.63 -27.15 0.96
C ALA A 289 -19.87 -26.64 2.39
N VAL A 290 -19.16 -27.21 3.35
CA VAL A 290 -19.11 -26.70 4.73
C VAL A 290 -17.85 -25.85 4.88
N VAL A 291 -17.93 -24.60 4.45
CA VAL A 291 -16.77 -23.70 4.35
C VAL A 291 -16.02 -23.51 5.67
N PRO A 292 -16.68 -23.27 6.83
CA PRO A 292 -15.98 -23.16 8.11
C PRO A 292 -15.21 -24.42 8.51
N PHE A 293 -15.64 -25.60 8.05
CA PHE A 293 -14.90 -26.86 8.26
C PHE A 293 -13.76 -27.00 7.25
N ASN A 294 -13.99 -26.65 5.97
CA ASN A 294 -12.98 -26.72 4.92
C ASN A 294 -11.75 -25.86 5.25
N ILE A 295 -11.95 -24.64 5.75
CA ILE A 295 -10.85 -23.75 6.13
C ILE A 295 -10.05 -24.30 7.32
N VAL A 296 -10.71 -24.91 8.30
CA VAL A 296 -10.04 -25.57 9.44
C VAL A 296 -9.26 -26.79 8.96
N ARG A 297 -9.88 -27.62 8.12
CA ARG A 297 -9.22 -28.78 7.52
C ARG A 297 -8.00 -28.38 6.70
N TYR A 298 -8.11 -27.34 5.89
CA TYR A 298 -7.01 -26.86 5.06
C TYR A 298 -5.84 -26.33 5.88
N ASN A 299 -6.10 -25.51 6.91
CA ASN A 299 -5.04 -24.86 7.67
C ASN A 299 -4.43 -25.72 8.77
N ILE A 300 -5.18 -26.65 9.36
CA ILE A 300 -4.72 -27.46 10.51
C ILE A 300 -4.46 -28.92 10.13
N LEU A 301 -5.27 -29.52 9.26
CA LEU A 301 -5.28 -30.98 9.05
C LEU A 301 -4.55 -31.44 7.78
N SER A 302 -4.16 -30.55 6.87
CA SER A 302 -3.37 -30.91 5.67
C SER A 302 -1.86 -30.79 5.91
N SER A 303 -1.14 -31.86 5.59
CA SER A 303 0.32 -31.98 5.77
C SER A 303 1.16 -31.23 4.73
N ASP A 304 0.63 -31.01 3.52
CA ASP A 304 1.47 -30.64 2.37
C ASP A 304 1.38 -29.16 1.98
N ARG A 305 0.40 -28.39 2.52
CA ARG A 305 0.10 -27.00 2.11
C ARG A 305 -0.53 -26.18 3.25
N GLY A 306 0.16 -26.12 4.40
CA GLY A 306 -0.25 -25.28 5.52
C GLY A 306 0.00 -23.77 5.29
N PRO A 307 -0.31 -22.92 6.29
CA PRO A 307 -0.13 -21.46 6.20
C PRO A 307 1.34 -21.03 6.00
N ASP A 308 2.30 -21.94 6.22
CA ASP A 308 3.73 -21.70 6.00
C ASP A 308 4.10 -21.46 4.53
N LEU A 309 3.20 -21.78 3.59
CA LEU A 309 3.35 -21.45 2.16
C LEU A 309 3.60 -19.95 1.92
N TYR A 310 3.05 -19.10 2.80
CA TYR A 310 3.16 -17.64 2.71
C TYR A 310 4.37 -17.07 3.48
N GLY A 311 5.23 -17.93 4.00
CA GLY A 311 6.39 -17.57 4.79
C GLY A 311 6.13 -17.59 6.29
N THR A 312 7.22 -17.68 7.07
CA THR A 312 7.19 -17.72 8.52
C THR A 312 7.80 -16.44 9.10
N SER A 313 7.36 -16.07 10.29
CA SER A 313 7.82 -14.87 10.99
C SER A 313 8.35 -15.21 12.38
N PRO A 314 9.36 -14.45 12.88
CA PRO A 314 9.94 -14.70 14.20
C PRO A 314 8.92 -14.52 15.33
N TRP A 315 9.22 -15.08 16.51
CA TRP A 315 8.31 -15.06 17.67
C TRP A 315 7.96 -13.63 18.14
N ASN A 316 8.86 -12.65 17.93
CA ASN A 316 8.67 -11.26 18.33
C ASN A 316 7.80 -10.44 17.36
N PHE A 317 7.33 -11.02 16.25
CA PHE A 317 6.52 -10.33 15.24
C PHE A 317 5.31 -9.62 15.84
N TYR A 318 4.48 -10.31 16.63
CA TYR A 318 3.28 -9.70 17.20
C TYR A 318 3.61 -8.66 18.26
N LEU A 319 4.70 -8.81 19.01
CA LEU A 319 5.13 -7.77 19.96
C LEU A 319 5.50 -6.49 19.22
N LEU A 320 6.27 -6.58 18.13
CA LEU A 320 6.64 -5.41 17.32
C LEU A 320 5.42 -4.81 16.62
N ASN A 321 4.57 -5.64 16.02
CA ASN A 321 3.35 -5.19 15.34
C ASN A 321 2.40 -4.46 16.30
N LEU A 322 2.10 -5.07 17.45
CA LEU A 322 1.23 -4.47 18.45
C LEU A 322 1.86 -3.24 19.09
N LEU A 323 3.20 -3.19 19.24
CA LEU A 323 3.87 -1.99 19.79
C LEU A 323 3.75 -0.83 18.81
N LEU A 324 3.83 -1.10 17.51
CA LEU A 324 3.58 -0.08 16.49
C LEU A 324 2.13 0.41 16.53
N ASN A 325 1.15 -0.49 16.63
CA ASN A 325 -0.28 -0.14 16.57
C ASN A 325 -0.86 0.42 17.88
N PHE A 326 -0.40 -0.08 19.03
CA PHE A 326 -0.90 0.25 20.36
C PHE A 326 0.14 0.96 21.24
N ASN A 327 1.34 1.23 20.75
CA ASN A 327 2.35 2.07 21.41
C ASN A 327 2.51 1.80 22.92
N VAL A 328 2.33 2.82 23.76
CA VAL A 328 2.50 2.71 25.22
C VAL A 328 1.41 1.87 25.88
N ILE A 329 0.29 1.61 25.20
CA ILE A 329 -0.84 0.80 25.71
C ILE A 329 -0.50 -0.69 25.71
N LEU A 330 0.31 -1.18 24.78
CA LEU A 330 0.67 -2.60 24.73
C LEU A 330 1.36 -3.09 26.03
N PRO A 331 2.40 -2.41 26.57
CA PRO A 331 2.98 -2.78 27.86
C PRO A 331 1.93 -2.85 28.97
N PHE A 332 1.01 -1.88 29.05
CA PHE A 332 -0.09 -1.93 30.03
C PHE A 332 -1.01 -3.12 29.81
N ALA A 333 -1.31 -3.50 28.56
CA ALA A 333 -2.14 -4.68 28.27
C ALA A 333 -1.48 -5.99 28.71
N LEU A 334 -0.17 -6.14 28.49
CA LEU A 334 0.63 -7.30 28.89
C LEU A 334 0.85 -7.38 30.41
N LEU A 335 0.82 -6.24 31.09
CA LEU A 335 0.94 -6.16 32.55
C LEU A 335 -0.38 -6.41 33.29
N ALA A 336 -1.51 -6.59 32.62
CA ALA A 336 -2.82 -6.68 33.27
C ALA A 336 -2.97 -7.85 34.26
N LEU A 337 -2.59 -9.08 33.87
CA LEU A 337 -2.62 -10.23 34.78
C LEU A 337 -1.55 -10.13 35.88
N PRO A 338 -0.27 -9.79 35.59
CA PRO A 338 0.72 -9.50 36.63
C PRO A 338 0.27 -8.40 37.61
N ALA A 339 -0.33 -7.32 37.12
CA ALA A 339 -0.84 -6.23 37.95
C ALA A 339 -2.04 -6.67 38.79
N LEU A 340 -2.88 -7.57 38.29
CA LEU A 340 -3.93 -8.13 39.12
C LEU A 340 -3.34 -8.96 40.28
N ALA A 341 -2.31 -9.76 40.02
CA ALA A 341 -1.61 -10.55 41.04
C ALA A 341 -0.93 -9.66 42.11
N VAL A 342 -0.23 -8.60 41.69
CA VAL A 342 0.37 -7.63 42.63
C VAL A 342 -0.70 -6.91 43.45
N THR A 343 -1.83 -6.54 42.84
CA THR A 343 -2.96 -5.92 43.55
C THR A 343 -3.54 -6.85 44.60
N ALA A 344 -3.59 -8.16 44.34
CA ALA A 344 -4.04 -9.15 45.31
C ALA A 344 -3.13 -9.22 46.55
N VAL A 345 -1.90 -8.70 46.49
CA VAL A 345 -0.99 -8.62 47.65
C VAL A 345 -1.01 -7.23 48.28
N VAL A 346 -0.86 -6.19 47.46
CA VAL A 346 -0.65 -4.81 47.90
C VAL A 346 -1.95 -4.09 48.27
N ASP A 347 -3.06 -4.41 47.62
CA ASP A 347 -4.32 -3.66 47.75
C ASP A 347 -5.56 -4.55 47.52
N LYS A 348 -5.71 -5.55 48.39
CA LYS A 348 -6.80 -6.53 48.35
C LYS A 348 -8.19 -5.91 48.32
N ASN A 349 -8.36 -4.80 49.04
CA ASN A 349 -9.66 -4.15 49.19
C ASN A 349 -10.16 -3.51 47.89
N ARG A 350 -9.30 -3.33 46.87
CA ARG A 350 -9.64 -2.67 45.60
C ARG A 350 -10.70 -3.43 44.79
N LEU A 351 -10.83 -4.74 45.01
CA LEU A 351 -11.89 -5.55 44.40
C LEU A 351 -13.04 -5.85 45.40
N GLY A 352 -13.16 -5.04 46.46
CA GLY A 352 -14.14 -5.20 47.53
C GLY A 352 -13.63 -6.00 48.72
N GLN A 353 -14.38 -5.98 49.82
CA GLN A 353 -14.09 -6.79 51.01
C GLN A 353 -14.60 -8.21 50.81
N PHE A 354 -13.81 -9.05 50.14
CA PHE A 354 -14.11 -10.47 50.01
C PHE A 354 -13.69 -11.21 51.29
N LYS A 355 -14.68 -11.60 52.11
CA LYS A 355 -14.46 -12.59 53.17
C LYS A 355 -14.53 -13.95 52.48
N GLY A 356 -13.39 -14.58 52.26
CA GLY A 356 -13.27 -15.81 51.45
C GLY A 356 -14.15 -16.96 51.93
N SER A 357 -15.40 -16.99 51.47
CA SER A 357 -16.31 -18.11 51.64
C SER A 357 -16.04 -19.14 50.55
N SER A 358 -16.09 -20.43 50.91
CA SER A 358 -16.00 -21.53 49.95
C SER A 358 -17.18 -21.56 48.96
N GLU A 359 -18.23 -20.78 49.21
CA GLU A 359 -19.48 -20.76 48.44
C GLU A 359 -19.54 -19.65 47.37
N GLU A 360 -18.52 -18.79 47.30
CA GLU A 360 -18.45 -17.65 46.38
C GLU A 360 -17.14 -17.65 45.60
N SER A 361 -17.18 -17.20 44.35
CA SER A 361 -15.96 -16.98 43.56
C SER A 361 -15.26 -15.70 43.97
N SER A 362 -13.93 -15.73 43.99
CA SER A 362 -13.18 -14.51 44.28
C SER A 362 -13.37 -13.47 43.16
N PRO A 363 -13.52 -12.17 43.48
CA PRO A 363 -13.54 -11.10 42.49
C PRO A 363 -12.28 -11.08 41.61
N PHE A 364 -11.14 -11.52 42.16
CA PHE A 364 -9.87 -11.66 41.45
C PHE A 364 -9.94 -12.71 40.34
N THR A 365 -10.51 -13.89 40.63
CA THR A 365 -10.69 -14.94 39.60
C THR A 365 -11.64 -14.49 38.50
N VAL A 366 -12.72 -13.78 38.83
CA VAL A 366 -13.66 -13.26 37.82
C VAL A 366 -12.98 -12.22 36.94
N LEU A 367 -12.24 -11.27 37.51
CA LEU A 367 -11.51 -10.27 36.71
C LEU A 367 -10.39 -10.90 35.88
N ALA A 368 -9.67 -11.89 36.41
CA ALA A 368 -8.64 -12.63 35.68
C ALA A 368 -9.21 -13.31 34.42
N LEU A 369 -10.39 -13.92 34.53
CA LEU A 369 -11.08 -14.51 33.37
C LEU A 369 -11.45 -13.47 32.31
N ARG A 370 -11.78 -12.23 32.70
CA ARG A 370 -12.01 -11.13 31.74
C ARG A 370 -10.73 -10.63 31.07
N LEU A 371 -9.59 -10.71 31.75
CA LEU A 371 -8.30 -10.26 31.20
C LEU A 371 -7.64 -11.32 30.32
N SER A 372 -7.93 -12.61 30.56
CA SER A 372 -7.30 -13.76 29.90
C SER A 372 -7.50 -13.92 28.38
N PRO A 373 -8.61 -13.49 27.72
CA PRO A 373 -8.82 -13.75 26.30
C PRO A 373 -7.70 -13.20 25.41
N PHE A 374 -7.18 -12.01 25.71
CA PHE A 374 -6.07 -11.41 24.97
C PHE A 374 -4.78 -12.24 25.08
N TYR A 375 -4.45 -12.74 26.28
CA TYR A 375 -3.25 -13.56 26.49
C TYR A 375 -3.36 -14.91 25.80
N LEU A 376 -4.55 -15.54 25.88
CA LEU A 376 -4.82 -16.79 25.19
C LEU A 376 -4.65 -16.62 23.67
N TRP A 377 -5.25 -15.57 23.10
CA TRP A 377 -5.14 -15.28 21.67
C TRP A 377 -3.71 -14.97 21.24
N LEU A 378 -3.02 -14.10 21.99
CA LEU A 378 -1.63 -13.74 21.73
C LEU A 378 -0.72 -14.98 21.80
N GLY A 379 -0.93 -15.85 22.78
CA GLY A 379 -0.17 -17.10 22.94
C GLY A 379 -0.38 -18.06 21.77
N ILE A 380 -1.64 -18.31 21.40
CA ILE A 380 -1.99 -19.19 20.26
C ILE A 380 -1.35 -18.69 18.98
N LEU A 381 -1.51 -17.41 18.64
CA LEU A 381 -0.98 -16.87 17.39
C LEU A 381 0.54 -16.75 17.40
N THR A 382 1.16 -16.41 18.54
CA THR A 382 2.63 -16.34 18.63
C THR A 382 3.28 -17.71 18.42
N ALA A 383 2.60 -18.78 18.86
CA ALA A 383 3.05 -20.15 18.66
C ALA A 383 2.95 -20.62 17.19
N GLN A 384 2.11 -19.98 16.36
CA GLN A 384 2.02 -20.32 14.94
C GLN A 384 3.24 -19.79 14.16
N PRO A 385 3.86 -20.58 13.25
CA PRO A 385 5.00 -20.11 12.46
C PRO A 385 4.65 -18.95 11.52
N HIS A 386 3.52 -19.08 10.80
CA HIS A 386 2.96 -18.03 9.97
C HIS A 386 2.21 -16.97 10.80
N LYS A 387 2.43 -15.69 10.49
CA LYS A 387 1.90 -14.56 11.28
C LYS A 387 1.53 -13.39 10.38
N GLU A 388 0.39 -12.78 10.66
CA GLU A 388 -0.11 -11.60 9.94
C GLU A 388 -0.82 -10.65 10.89
N GLU A 389 -0.74 -9.35 10.62
CA GLU A 389 -1.33 -8.31 11.48
C GLU A 389 -2.84 -8.50 11.70
N ARG A 390 -3.56 -8.80 10.63
CA ARG A 390 -5.03 -8.99 10.64
C ARG A 390 -5.51 -10.15 11.52
N PHE A 391 -4.65 -11.13 11.84
CA PHE A 391 -5.00 -12.22 12.76
C PHE A 391 -5.20 -11.72 14.18
N MET A 392 -4.61 -10.58 14.55
CA MET A 392 -4.79 -10.00 15.89
C MET A 392 -6.06 -9.14 16.04
N PHE A 393 -6.73 -8.78 14.94
CA PHE A 393 -7.93 -7.92 14.98
C PHE A 393 -8.99 -8.38 15.98
N PRO A 394 -9.35 -9.68 16.07
CA PRO A 394 -10.37 -10.16 17.02
C PRO A 394 -10.09 -9.82 18.49
N ALA A 395 -8.83 -9.61 18.87
CA ALA A 395 -8.43 -9.35 20.25
C ALA A 395 -8.13 -7.86 20.56
N TYR A 396 -8.23 -6.95 19.58
CA TYR A 396 -7.84 -5.54 19.76
C TYR A 396 -8.63 -4.81 20.85
N THR A 397 -9.95 -5.02 20.93
CA THR A 397 -10.79 -4.40 21.97
C THR A 397 -10.49 -4.98 23.36
N MET A 398 -10.13 -6.26 23.44
CA MET A 398 -9.72 -6.94 24.67
C MET A 398 -8.34 -6.47 25.14
N LEU A 399 -7.40 -6.21 24.21
CA LEU A 399 -6.13 -5.55 24.51
C LEU A 399 -6.37 -4.17 25.13
N CYS A 400 -7.23 -3.34 24.53
CA CYS A 400 -7.59 -2.03 25.06
C CYS A 400 -8.21 -2.12 26.46
N PHE A 401 -9.07 -3.12 26.71
CA PHE A 401 -9.64 -3.38 28.02
C PHE A 401 -8.55 -3.73 29.06
N ASN A 402 -7.63 -4.63 28.72
CA ASN A 402 -6.53 -5.02 29.60
C ASN A 402 -5.69 -3.82 30.01
N ALA A 403 -5.31 -2.97 29.05
CA ALA A 403 -4.55 -1.77 29.35
C ALA A 403 -5.32 -0.78 30.23
N ALA A 404 -6.62 -0.58 29.99
CA ALA A 404 -7.46 0.30 30.79
C ALA A 404 -7.53 -0.15 32.27
N VAL A 405 -7.62 -1.47 32.50
CA VAL A 405 -7.58 -2.05 33.84
C VAL A 405 -6.22 -1.83 34.49
N THR A 406 -5.11 -2.09 33.78
CA THR A 406 -3.75 -1.88 34.33
C THR A 406 -3.49 -0.43 34.71
N VAL A 407 -3.89 0.53 33.87
CA VAL A 407 -3.75 1.97 34.19
C VAL A 407 -4.52 2.32 35.46
N TYR A 408 -5.71 1.73 35.66
CA TYR A 408 -6.48 1.89 36.89
C TYR A 408 -5.78 1.27 38.11
N LEU A 409 -5.23 0.06 37.97
CA LEU A 409 -4.54 -0.63 39.08
C LEU A 409 -3.26 0.10 39.51
N ILE A 410 -2.41 0.50 38.56
CA ILE A 410 -1.19 1.27 38.83
C ILE A 410 -1.53 2.59 39.53
N ARG A 411 -2.55 3.29 39.03
CA ARG A 411 -3.07 4.49 39.69
C ARG A 411 -3.49 4.21 41.14
N GLY A 412 -4.14 3.06 41.38
CA GLY A 412 -4.50 2.60 42.73
C GLY A 412 -3.29 2.36 43.62
N TRP A 413 -2.22 1.75 43.10
CA TRP A 413 -0.98 1.55 43.86
C TRP A 413 -0.29 2.87 44.20
N MET A 414 -0.27 3.82 43.27
CA MET A 414 0.23 5.17 43.54
C MET A 414 -0.56 5.83 44.67
N GLU A 415 -1.89 5.67 44.69
CA GLU A 415 -2.74 6.14 45.79
C GLU A 415 -2.35 5.48 47.12
N THR A 416 -2.23 4.16 47.15
CA THR A 416 -1.88 3.40 48.37
C THR A 416 -0.49 3.77 48.89
N ALA A 417 0.50 3.87 48.00
CA ALA A 417 1.86 4.30 48.34
C ALA A 417 1.87 5.74 48.89
N PHE A 418 1.15 6.67 48.24
CA PHE A 418 1.07 8.05 48.70
C PHE A 418 0.40 8.17 50.07
N VAL A 419 -0.67 7.41 50.32
CA VAL A 419 -1.32 7.38 51.64
C VAL A 419 -0.39 6.77 52.69
N SER A 420 0.36 5.73 52.35
CA SER A 420 1.37 5.13 53.25
C SER A 420 2.44 6.15 53.66
N VAL A 421 2.97 6.91 52.70
CA VAL A 421 4.01 7.93 52.95
C VAL A 421 3.46 9.15 53.69
N THR A 422 2.31 9.69 53.26
CA THR A 422 1.77 10.94 53.82
C THR A 422 0.88 10.74 55.05
N LYS A 423 0.55 9.50 55.38
CA LYS A 423 -0.39 9.10 56.44
C LYS A 423 -1.76 9.83 56.39
N SER A 424 -2.12 10.41 55.25
CA SER A 424 -3.31 11.26 55.11
C SER A 424 -4.10 10.95 53.83
N PRO A 425 -5.27 10.30 53.94
CA PRO A 425 -6.15 10.07 52.79
C PRO A 425 -6.75 11.38 52.24
N TYR A 426 -6.85 12.42 53.08
CA TYR A 426 -7.31 13.74 52.65
C TYR A 426 -6.32 14.38 51.67
N ARG A 427 -5.01 14.35 51.97
CA ARG A 427 -3.97 14.86 51.07
C ARG A 427 -3.96 14.10 49.75
N ALA A 428 -4.00 12.76 49.80
CA ALA A 428 -4.11 11.92 48.60
C ALA A 428 -5.31 12.30 47.72
N SER A 429 -6.43 12.66 48.35
CA SER A 429 -7.60 13.13 47.61
C SER A 429 -7.35 14.46 46.90
N ARG A 430 -6.58 15.40 47.45
CA ARG A 430 -6.39 16.75 46.88
C ARG A 430 -5.30 16.81 45.80
N THR A 431 -4.38 15.85 45.82
CA THR A 431 -3.23 15.79 44.90
C THR A 431 -3.65 15.54 43.45
N SER A 432 -3.02 16.26 42.50
CA SER A 432 -3.24 16.10 41.05
C SER A 432 -2.39 15.00 40.40
N ILE A 433 -1.35 14.50 41.09
CA ILE A 433 -0.39 13.50 40.60
C ILE A 433 -1.08 12.30 39.93
N PHE A 434 -2.12 11.73 40.55
CA PHE A 434 -2.82 10.57 39.99
C PHE A 434 -3.58 10.90 38.70
N SER A 435 -4.20 12.09 38.63
CA SER A 435 -4.85 12.53 37.40
C SER A 435 -3.83 12.88 36.32
N THR A 436 -2.72 13.52 36.67
CA THR A 436 -1.63 13.86 35.74
C THR A 436 -0.98 12.61 35.16
N PHE A 437 -0.76 11.57 35.95
CA PHE A 437 -0.27 10.28 35.45
C PHE A 437 -1.21 9.70 34.39
N THR A 438 -2.51 9.58 34.70
CA THR A 438 -3.46 9.03 33.74
C THR A 438 -3.63 9.91 32.51
N LEU A 439 -3.59 11.23 32.67
CA LEU A 439 -3.64 12.17 31.56
C LEU A 439 -2.40 12.00 30.67
N SER A 440 -1.20 11.91 31.26
CA SER A 440 0.05 11.69 30.54
C SER A 440 0.00 10.41 29.70
N VAL A 441 -0.44 9.28 30.27
CA VAL A 441 -0.55 8.02 29.52
C VAL A 441 -1.49 8.16 28.33
N LEU A 442 -2.68 8.73 28.53
CA LEU A 442 -3.69 8.89 27.48
C LEU A 442 -3.26 9.91 26.41
N THR A 443 -2.65 11.02 26.80
CA THR A 443 -2.15 12.05 25.88
C THR A 443 -1.00 11.49 25.04
N THR A 444 -0.02 10.81 25.65
CA THR A 444 1.09 10.18 24.92
C THR A 444 0.57 9.14 23.92
N THR A 445 -0.36 8.27 24.33
CA THR A 445 -1.02 7.30 23.44
C THR A 445 -1.66 7.99 22.25
N THR A 446 -2.44 9.06 22.51
CA THR A 446 -3.17 9.80 21.49
C THR A 446 -2.24 10.42 20.47
N VAL A 447 -1.17 11.09 20.93
CA VAL A 447 -0.19 11.74 20.05
C VAL A 447 0.55 10.72 19.19
N LEU A 448 1.02 9.61 19.79
CA LEU A 448 1.74 8.58 19.05
C LEU A 448 0.85 7.86 18.04
N SER A 449 -0.40 7.54 18.41
CA SER A 449 -1.34 6.89 17.48
C SER A 449 -1.78 7.84 16.36
N ALA A 450 -2.08 9.12 16.66
CA ALA A 450 -2.39 10.10 15.62
C ALA A 450 -1.21 10.32 14.66
N SER A 451 0.02 10.37 15.20
CA SER A 451 1.23 10.46 14.39
C SER A 451 1.39 9.24 13.48
N ARG A 452 1.09 8.02 13.96
CA ARG A 452 1.13 6.81 13.16
C ARG A 452 0.05 6.80 12.07
N ILE A 453 -1.18 7.17 12.40
CA ILE A 453 -2.27 7.28 11.41
C ILE A 453 -1.88 8.27 10.30
N ALA A 454 -1.35 9.44 10.67
CA ALA A 454 -0.87 10.43 9.72
C ALA A 454 0.32 9.92 8.88
N ALA A 455 1.25 9.17 9.47
CA ALA A 455 2.37 8.56 8.75
C ALA A 455 1.88 7.49 7.76
N ASN A 456 1.00 6.59 8.18
CA ASN A 456 0.44 5.56 7.31
C ASN A 456 -0.29 6.19 6.12
N TRP A 457 -1.10 7.23 6.35
CA TRP A 457 -1.73 7.97 5.28
C TRP A 457 -0.68 8.63 4.36
N LYS A 458 0.24 9.43 4.90
CA LYS A 458 1.22 10.17 4.09
C LYS A 458 2.11 9.27 3.22
N TYR A 459 2.54 8.11 3.74
CA TYR A 459 3.52 7.26 3.06
C TYR A 459 2.90 6.11 2.25
N TYR A 460 1.64 5.74 2.51
CA TYR A 460 1.01 4.56 1.89
C TYR A 460 -0.32 4.86 1.17
N HIS A 461 -0.80 6.11 1.13
CA HIS A 461 -2.05 6.49 0.45
C HIS A 461 -1.91 6.72 -1.07
N ALA A 462 -0.72 6.51 -1.63
CA ALA A 462 -0.47 6.70 -3.06
C ALA A 462 -1.43 5.91 -3.98
N PRO A 463 -1.75 4.61 -3.73
CA PRO A 463 -2.64 3.84 -4.62
C PRO A 463 -4.04 4.46 -4.78
N LEU A 464 -4.68 4.83 -3.66
CA LEU A 464 -5.98 5.48 -3.66
C LEU A 464 -5.93 6.86 -4.36
N SER A 465 -4.84 7.60 -4.15
CA SER A 465 -4.64 8.91 -4.77
C SER A 465 -4.47 8.82 -6.28
N VAL A 466 -3.70 7.86 -6.78
CA VAL A 466 -3.46 7.64 -8.22
C VAL A 466 -4.76 7.28 -8.92
N VAL A 467 -5.55 6.36 -8.36
CA VAL A 467 -6.83 5.96 -8.96
C VAL A 467 -7.84 7.11 -8.92
N ASN A 468 -7.84 7.92 -7.85
CA ASN A 468 -8.66 9.13 -7.80
C ASN A 468 -8.24 10.19 -8.83
N HIS A 469 -6.93 10.40 -9.02
CA HIS A 469 -6.40 11.30 -10.04
C HIS A 469 -6.77 10.82 -11.45
N PHE A 470 -6.66 9.52 -11.70
CA PHE A 470 -7.07 8.91 -12.96
C PHE A 470 -8.56 9.19 -13.26
N GLU A 471 -9.44 8.94 -12.30
CA GLU A 471 -10.89 9.18 -12.46
C GLU A 471 -11.25 10.67 -12.58
N ALA A 472 -10.64 11.53 -11.75
CA ALA A 472 -11.05 12.93 -11.62
C ALA A 472 -10.37 13.89 -12.61
N GLN A 473 -9.20 13.53 -13.16
CA GLN A 473 -8.43 14.43 -14.03
C GLN A 473 -8.15 13.82 -15.40
N GLU A 474 -7.58 12.61 -15.46
CA GLU A 474 -7.14 12.01 -16.73
C GLU A 474 -8.31 11.62 -17.63
N LEU A 475 -9.36 11.00 -17.06
CA LEU A 475 -10.54 10.59 -17.83
C LEU A 475 -11.32 11.80 -18.39
N PRO A 476 -11.62 12.85 -17.60
CA PRO A 476 -12.16 14.10 -18.14
C PRO A 476 -11.27 14.76 -19.19
N HIS A 477 -9.95 14.72 -19.00
CA HIS A 477 -9.01 15.26 -19.99
C HIS A 477 -9.12 14.51 -21.33
N LEU A 478 -9.19 13.19 -21.30
CA LEU A 478 -9.41 12.35 -22.48
C LEU A 478 -10.73 12.71 -23.19
N LEU A 479 -11.82 12.87 -22.44
CA LEU A 479 -13.12 13.28 -23.00
C LEU A 479 -13.07 14.68 -23.64
N ASN A 480 -12.32 15.61 -23.03
CA ASN A 480 -12.14 16.95 -23.57
C ASN A 480 -11.33 16.95 -24.88
N VAL A 481 -10.22 16.22 -24.92
CA VAL A 481 -9.36 16.11 -26.13
C VAL A 481 -10.10 15.43 -27.28
N THR A 482 -10.96 14.45 -26.97
CA THR A 482 -11.74 13.73 -27.98
C THR A 482 -13.04 14.44 -28.36
N GLY A 483 -13.35 15.60 -27.74
CA GLY A 483 -14.56 16.37 -28.03
C GLY A 483 -15.86 15.72 -27.53
N MET A 484 -15.77 14.69 -26.70
CA MET A 484 -16.91 13.98 -26.10
C MET A 484 -17.33 14.56 -24.74
N LEU A 485 -16.61 15.57 -24.24
CA LEU A 485 -17.02 16.26 -23.03
C LEU A 485 -18.34 17.00 -23.30
N PRO A 486 -19.41 16.75 -22.53
CA PRO A 486 -20.67 17.44 -22.74
C PRO A 486 -20.46 18.95 -22.62
N VAL A 487 -20.79 19.69 -23.69
CA VAL A 487 -20.73 21.16 -23.69
C VAL A 487 -21.70 21.65 -22.60
N PRO A 488 -21.24 22.44 -21.61
CA PRO A 488 -22.14 22.95 -20.58
C PRO A 488 -23.21 23.81 -21.24
N ILE A 489 -24.48 23.45 -21.04
CA ILE A 489 -25.62 24.24 -21.49
C ILE A 489 -25.46 25.64 -20.87
N PRO A 490 -25.39 26.73 -21.67
CA PRO A 490 -25.21 28.07 -21.13
C PRO A 490 -26.39 28.40 -20.22
N SER A 491 -26.11 28.49 -18.91
CA SER A 491 -27.13 28.82 -17.92
C SER A 491 -27.69 30.22 -18.18
N THR A 492 -29.00 30.33 -18.39
CA THR A 492 -29.74 31.60 -18.54
C THR A 492 -29.94 32.35 -17.22
N ARG A 493 -29.30 31.90 -16.12
CA ARG A 493 -29.32 32.57 -14.82
C ARG A 493 -27.91 32.72 -14.29
N ARG A 494 -27.51 33.96 -14.00
CA ARG A 494 -26.35 34.32 -13.16
C ARG A 494 -26.44 33.57 -11.82
N ARG A 495 -25.89 32.35 -11.76
CA ARG A 495 -25.66 31.61 -10.52
C ARG A 495 -24.23 31.89 -10.07
N ASN A 496 -24.05 32.11 -8.77
CA ASN A 496 -22.76 32.48 -8.18
C ASN A 496 -21.68 31.46 -8.58
N LYS A 497 -20.55 31.99 -9.08
CA LYS A 497 -19.41 31.26 -9.68
C LYS A 497 -18.59 30.40 -8.68
N LYS A 498 -19.15 30.11 -7.50
CA LYS A 498 -18.51 29.33 -6.42
C LYS A 498 -19.26 28.06 -6.03
N ASP A 499 -20.48 27.86 -6.53
CA ASP A 499 -21.30 26.70 -6.18
C ASP A 499 -21.36 25.74 -7.38
N GLU A 500 -20.58 24.66 -7.25
CA GLU A 500 -20.66 23.38 -7.98
C GLU A 500 -20.41 23.44 -9.49
N GLU A 501 -19.15 23.17 -9.88
CA GLU A 501 -18.87 22.63 -11.21
C GLU A 501 -19.74 21.36 -11.39
N PRO A 502 -20.58 21.28 -12.43
CA PRO A 502 -21.40 20.11 -12.66
C PRO A 502 -20.49 18.89 -12.86
N ARG A 503 -20.82 17.81 -12.15
CA ARG A 503 -20.05 16.57 -12.21
C ARG A 503 -20.00 16.07 -13.66
N ILE A 504 -18.80 15.80 -14.14
CA ILE A 504 -18.55 15.32 -15.50
C ILE A 504 -19.12 13.91 -15.65
N ASP A 505 -19.96 13.70 -16.64
CA ASP A 505 -20.47 12.37 -16.99
C ASP A 505 -19.37 11.55 -17.68
N LEU A 506 -18.99 10.45 -17.03
CA LEU A 506 -17.95 9.53 -17.51
C LEU A 506 -18.51 8.39 -18.37
N THR A 507 -19.82 8.34 -18.59
CA THR A 507 -20.48 7.30 -19.40
C THR A 507 -19.90 7.12 -20.82
N PRO A 508 -19.52 8.21 -21.55
CA PRO A 508 -18.93 8.08 -22.90
C PRO A 508 -17.63 7.28 -22.95
N ILE A 509 -16.96 7.07 -21.81
CA ILE A 509 -15.69 6.33 -21.75
C ILE A 509 -15.84 4.89 -22.22
N LYS A 510 -17.05 4.31 -22.11
CA LYS A 510 -17.36 2.97 -22.60
C LYS A 510 -17.07 2.79 -24.10
N GLU A 511 -17.15 3.86 -24.89
CA GLU A 511 -16.89 3.82 -26.34
C GLU A 511 -15.42 3.52 -26.67
N PHE A 512 -14.50 3.88 -25.78
CA PHE A 512 -13.07 3.65 -25.99
C PHE A 512 -12.59 2.25 -25.63
N ASN A 513 -13.43 1.43 -24.95
CA ASN A 513 -13.11 0.08 -24.51
C ASN A 513 -11.72 -0.04 -23.84
N LEU A 514 -11.45 0.85 -22.87
CA LEU A 514 -10.13 0.99 -22.26
C LEU A 514 -9.82 -0.17 -21.29
N THR A 515 -8.55 -0.56 -21.24
CA THR A 515 -8.02 -1.51 -20.26
C THR A 515 -6.96 -0.81 -19.41
N LEU A 516 -7.20 -0.73 -18.09
CA LEU A 516 -6.26 -0.25 -17.10
C LEU A 516 -5.37 -1.41 -16.64
N CYS A 517 -4.10 -1.36 -17.04
CA CYS A 517 -3.12 -2.41 -16.74
C CYS A 517 -2.24 -2.04 -15.53
N TYR A 518 -2.45 -2.69 -14.38
CA TYR A 518 -1.60 -2.51 -13.20
C TYR A 518 -0.27 -3.25 -13.35
N GLY A 519 0.82 -2.50 -13.19
CA GLY A 519 2.19 -3.00 -13.28
C GLY A 519 2.77 -3.47 -11.95
N LYS A 520 3.98 -2.99 -11.62
CA LYS A 520 4.78 -3.42 -10.45
C LYS A 520 4.10 -3.20 -9.09
N GLU A 521 2.98 -2.48 -9.00
CA GLU A 521 2.29 -2.17 -7.74
C GLU A 521 0.95 -2.90 -7.57
N TRP A 522 0.71 -4.00 -8.31
CA TRP A 522 -0.51 -4.82 -8.15
C TRP A 522 -0.72 -5.34 -6.71
N TYR A 523 0.35 -5.52 -5.94
CA TYR A 523 0.31 -5.90 -4.53
C TYR A 523 -0.02 -4.72 -3.60
N ARG A 524 -0.33 -3.53 -4.13
CA ARG A 524 -0.91 -2.42 -3.36
C ARG A 524 -2.43 -2.34 -3.50
N PHE A 525 -3.01 -3.48 -3.91
CA PHE A 525 -4.43 -3.81 -3.85
C PHE A 525 -5.38 -2.83 -4.55
N PRO A 526 -5.14 -2.52 -5.84
CA PRO A 526 -6.18 -1.88 -6.64
C PRO A 526 -7.32 -2.87 -6.93
N GLY A 527 -8.57 -2.39 -6.89
CA GLY A 527 -9.75 -3.20 -7.23
C GLY A 527 -10.73 -2.46 -8.14
N HIS A 528 -11.65 -3.21 -8.76
CA HIS A 528 -12.61 -2.69 -9.74
C HIS A 528 -13.55 -1.62 -9.17
N TYR A 529 -13.84 -1.67 -7.88
CA TYR A 529 -14.68 -0.69 -7.19
C TYR A 529 -14.14 0.74 -7.25
N LEU A 530 -12.82 0.91 -7.40
CA LEU A 530 -12.17 2.21 -7.47
C LEU A 530 -12.05 2.74 -8.91
N VAL A 531 -12.36 1.91 -9.90
CA VAL A 531 -12.22 2.23 -11.33
C VAL A 531 -13.60 2.44 -11.96
N PRO A 532 -13.83 3.51 -12.75
CA PRO A 532 -15.12 3.79 -13.38
C PRO A 532 -15.65 2.66 -14.28
N ASP A 533 -16.95 2.69 -14.55
CA ASP A 533 -17.59 1.76 -15.49
C ASP A 533 -17.06 1.93 -16.91
N GLY A 534 -16.94 0.82 -17.64
CA GLY A 534 -16.41 0.81 -19.02
C GLY A 534 -14.91 0.61 -19.15
N ILE A 535 -14.18 0.56 -18.03
CA ILE A 535 -12.73 0.29 -18.03
C ILE A 535 -12.50 -1.09 -17.42
N ARG A 536 -11.81 -1.95 -18.16
CA ARG A 536 -11.38 -3.27 -17.66
C ARG A 536 -10.10 -3.12 -16.86
N VAL A 537 -9.98 -3.86 -15.76
CA VAL A 537 -8.74 -3.88 -14.97
C VAL A 537 -7.99 -5.17 -15.26
N GLU A 538 -6.71 -5.05 -15.58
CA GLU A 538 -5.83 -6.19 -15.87
C GLU A 538 -4.47 -6.02 -15.18
N PHE A 539 -3.71 -7.11 -15.07
CA PHE A 539 -2.35 -7.09 -14.51
C PHE A 539 -1.31 -7.33 -15.59
N ILE A 540 -0.25 -6.53 -15.58
CA ILE A 540 0.90 -6.75 -16.45
C ILE A 540 1.76 -7.84 -15.83
N LYS A 541 2.03 -8.91 -16.58
CA LYS A 541 2.92 -9.99 -16.14
C LYS A 541 4.30 -9.41 -15.81
N ASN A 542 4.68 -9.49 -14.53
CA ASN A 542 5.85 -8.83 -13.93
C ASN A 542 7.16 -8.97 -14.74
N LEU A 543 7.35 -10.09 -15.46
CA LEU A 543 8.55 -10.34 -16.27
C LEU A 543 8.74 -9.29 -17.37
N ILE A 544 7.68 -8.89 -18.06
CA ILE A 544 7.76 -7.95 -19.18
C ILE A 544 8.12 -6.54 -18.68
N LEU A 545 7.47 -6.09 -17.61
CA LEU A 545 7.77 -4.80 -16.97
C LEU A 545 9.15 -4.77 -16.32
N LEU A 546 9.58 -5.86 -15.68
CA LEU A 546 10.92 -6.00 -15.13
C LEU A 546 11.96 -5.89 -16.25
N ILE A 547 11.80 -6.68 -17.32
CA ILE A 547 12.64 -6.61 -18.52
C ILE A 547 12.67 -5.17 -19.06
N PHE A 548 11.52 -4.54 -19.32
CA PHE A 548 11.43 -3.17 -19.85
C PHE A 548 11.93 -2.06 -18.93
N SER A 549 11.98 -2.30 -17.62
CA SER A 549 12.55 -1.36 -16.65
C SER A 549 14.08 -1.41 -16.61
N TYR A 550 14.71 -2.51 -17.07
CA TYR A 550 16.17 -2.69 -17.10
C TYR A 550 16.79 -2.56 -18.50
N LEU A 551 15.96 -2.50 -19.55
CA LEU A 551 16.39 -2.29 -20.92
C LEU A 551 16.66 -0.80 -21.17
N ASP A 552 17.81 -0.52 -21.77
CA ASP A 552 18.20 0.83 -22.17
C ASP A 552 17.63 1.17 -23.56
N LEU A 553 17.74 2.42 -23.99
CA LEU A 553 17.21 2.88 -25.28
C LEU A 553 17.65 2.02 -26.49
N PRO A 554 18.91 1.55 -26.59
CA PRO A 554 19.32 0.66 -27.67
C PRO A 554 18.63 -0.70 -27.61
N ASP A 555 18.52 -1.29 -26.41
CA ASP A 555 17.91 -2.60 -26.20
C ASP A 555 16.41 -2.58 -26.52
N LEU A 556 15.74 -1.48 -26.17
CA LEU A 556 14.35 -1.19 -26.51
C LEU A 556 14.14 -0.96 -28.01
N ALA A 557 15.05 -0.24 -28.68
CA ALA A 557 15.00 -0.06 -30.12
C ALA A 557 15.13 -1.40 -30.85
N SER A 558 16.01 -2.29 -30.37
CA SER A 558 16.14 -3.65 -30.89
C SER A 558 14.88 -4.49 -30.61
N LEU A 559 14.29 -4.40 -29.42
CA LEU A 559 13.06 -5.14 -29.09
C LEU A 559 11.83 -4.64 -29.84
N ALA A 560 11.72 -3.32 -30.06
CA ALA A 560 10.67 -2.71 -30.86
C ALA A 560 10.74 -3.14 -32.34
N GLN A 561 11.94 -3.46 -32.84
CA GLN A 561 12.12 -4.02 -34.19
C GLN A 561 11.66 -5.49 -34.27
N VAL A 562 11.80 -6.27 -33.20
CA VAL A 562 11.42 -7.69 -33.17
C VAL A 562 9.93 -7.87 -32.86
N ALA A 563 9.35 -7.00 -32.04
CA ALA A 563 7.98 -7.07 -31.59
C ALA A 563 7.27 -5.71 -31.74
N PRO A 564 6.47 -5.51 -32.80
CA PRO A 564 5.84 -4.22 -33.10
C PRO A 564 4.95 -3.68 -31.99
N PHE A 565 4.27 -4.57 -31.24
CA PHE A 565 3.44 -4.19 -30.09
C PHE A 565 4.26 -3.58 -28.93
N LEU A 566 5.58 -3.80 -28.90
CA LEU A 566 6.49 -3.24 -27.91
C LEU A 566 7.04 -1.87 -28.33
N ALA A 567 6.84 -1.47 -29.59
CA ALA A 567 7.25 -0.16 -30.08
C ALA A 567 6.48 0.97 -29.38
N GLU A 568 5.19 0.79 -29.12
CA GLU A 568 4.39 1.76 -28.35
C GLU A 568 4.96 1.96 -26.94
N LEU A 569 5.28 0.86 -26.25
CA LEU A 569 5.87 0.87 -24.90
C LEU A 569 7.29 1.48 -24.87
N ALA A 570 8.04 1.35 -25.97
CA ALA A 570 9.36 1.96 -26.14
C ALA A 570 9.28 3.47 -26.41
N SER A 571 8.22 3.90 -27.11
CA SER A 571 7.94 5.30 -27.42
C SER A 571 7.24 6.07 -26.29
N ASP A 572 6.78 5.39 -25.23
CA ASP A 572 6.09 6.01 -24.11
C ASP A 572 6.96 7.10 -23.42
N PRO A 573 6.49 8.36 -23.37
CA PRO A 573 7.27 9.50 -22.87
C PRO A 573 7.51 9.47 -21.36
N VAL A 574 6.61 8.85 -20.58
CA VAL A 574 6.72 8.72 -19.12
C VAL A 574 7.79 7.69 -18.77
N LEU A 575 7.77 6.53 -19.44
CA LEU A 575 8.80 5.52 -19.28
C LEU A 575 10.17 6.04 -19.75
N HIS A 576 10.22 6.84 -20.83
CA HIS A 576 11.46 7.47 -21.30
C HIS A 576 12.05 8.43 -20.27
N LYS A 577 11.22 9.27 -19.63
CA LYS A 577 11.65 10.20 -18.57
C LYS A 577 12.16 9.46 -17.33
N ASN A 578 11.51 8.37 -16.93
CA ASN A 578 11.96 7.54 -15.81
C ASN A 578 13.31 6.87 -16.10
N ARG A 579 13.50 6.34 -17.32
CA ARG A 579 14.76 5.72 -17.75
C ARG A 579 15.94 6.68 -17.70
N LEU A 580 15.77 7.90 -18.24
CA LEU A 580 16.81 8.94 -18.21
C LEU A 580 17.17 9.38 -16.78
N ARG A 581 16.20 9.40 -15.86
CA ARG A 581 16.40 9.87 -14.48
C ARG A 581 16.90 8.80 -13.52
N VAL A 582 16.57 7.54 -13.74
CA VAL A 582 16.80 6.46 -12.78
C VAL A 582 17.70 5.37 -13.35
N VAL A 583 17.36 4.83 -14.53
CA VAL A 583 18.03 3.65 -15.12
C VAL A 583 19.41 4.03 -15.67
N VAL A 584 19.49 5.09 -16.47
CA VAL A 584 20.75 5.56 -17.09
C VAL A 584 21.79 5.92 -16.02
N PRO A 585 21.50 6.73 -14.98
CA PRO A 585 22.48 7.02 -13.92
C PRO A 585 22.91 5.78 -13.15
N SER A 586 22.00 4.83 -12.90
CA SER A 586 22.32 3.58 -12.19
C SER A 586 23.24 2.66 -13.01
N ARG A 587 22.99 2.53 -14.32
CA ARG A 587 23.88 1.78 -15.23
C ARG A 587 25.23 2.45 -15.39
N ILE A 588 25.28 3.77 -15.58
CA ILE A 588 26.54 4.52 -15.63
C ILE A 588 27.31 4.33 -14.33
N ARG A 589 26.64 4.39 -13.18
CA ARG A 589 27.26 4.14 -11.87
C ARG A 589 27.80 2.72 -11.76
N HIS A 590 27.06 1.72 -12.21
CA HIS A 590 27.52 0.33 -12.23
C HIS A 590 28.72 0.15 -13.18
N SER A 591 28.68 0.68 -14.40
CA SER A 591 29.78 0.55 -15.36
C SER A 591 31.04 1.33 -14.97
N LEU A 592 30.91 2.44 -14.24
CA LEU A 592 32.04 3.27 -13.80
C LEU A 592 32.58 2.92 -12.42
N PHE A 593 31.77 2.34 -11.54
CA PHE A 593 32.13 2.12 -10.13
C PHE A 593 31.80 0.72 -9.62
N GLY A 594 31.20 -0.14 -10.45
CA GLY A 594 30.96 -1.54 -10.13
C GLY A 594 32.21 -2.39 -10.25
N GLN A 595 32.19 -3.54 -9.59
CA GLN A 595 33.22 -4.56 -9.66
C GLN A 595 32.60 -5.84 -10.23
N GLY A 596 33.34 -6.52 -11.09
CA GLY A 596 32.96 -7.83 -11.60
C GLY A 596 33.02 -8.92 -10.50
N PRO A 597 32.54 -10.14 -10.80
CA PRO A 597 32.57 -11.28 -9.86
C PRO A 597 33.98 -11.63 -9.37
N GLN A 598 35.00 -11.23 -10.14
CA GLN A 598 36.42 -11.44 -9.85
C GLN A 598 37.04 -10.27 -9.05
N GLY A 599 36.25 -9.28 -8.63
CA GLY A 599 36.70 -8.08 -7.91
C GLY A 599 37.32 -6.98 -8.79
N ILE A 600 37.42 -7.21 -10.11
CA ILE A 600 37.99 -6.24 -11.06
C ILE A 600 37.00 -5.10 -11.28
N ALA A 601 37.43 -3.85 -11.09
CA ALA A 601 36.60 -2.68 -11.38
C ALA A 601 36.24 -2.63 -12.88
N PHE A 602 34.98 -2.35 -13.21
CA PHE A 602 34.56 -2.19 -14.60
C PHE A 602 35.15 -0.93 -15.27
N ARG A 603 35.63 0.02 -14.47
CA ARG A 603 36.35 1.18 -14.96
C ARG A 603 37.76 0.79 -15.41
N PRO A 604 38.15 1.10 -16.66
CA PRO A 604 39.49 0.82 -17.14
C PRO A 604 40.52 1.63 -16.36
N THR A 605 41.60 0.97 -15.96
CA THR A 605 42.74 1.63 -15.31
C THR A 605 43.48 2.55 -16.28
N VAL A 606 44.27 3.51 -15.78
CA VAL A 606 45.10 4.37 -16.64
C VAL A 606 46.09 3.53 -17.47
N ALA A 607 46.60 2.44 -16.90
CA ALA A 607 47.42 1.46 -17.59
C ALA A 607 46.70 0.84 -18.79
N GLU A 608 45.45 0.40 -18.60
CA GLU A 608 44.62 -0.11 -19.70
C GLU A 608 44.34 0.95 -20.76
N LEU A 609 44.13 2.21 -20.37
CA LEU A 609 43.90 3.29 -21.33
C LEU A 609 45.15 3.62 -22.15
N VAL A 610 46.34 3.52 -21.57
CA VAL A 610 47.62 3.63 -22.28
C VAL A 610 47.82 2.43 -23.21
N HIS A 611 47.59 1.19 -22.73
CA HIS A 611 47.71 -0.02 -23.54
C HIS A 611 46.70 -0.08 -24.70
N ARG A 612 45.46 0.35 -24.49
CA ARG A 612 44.43 0.46 -25.54
C ARG A 612 44.73 1.59 -26.54
N GLY A 613 45.79 2.37 -26.32
CA GLY A 613 46.18 3.49 -27.17
C GLY A 613 45.19 4.66 -27.12
N VAL A 614 44.36 4.73 -26.08
CA VAL A 614 43.41 5.82 -25.83
C VAL A 614 44.14 7.04 -25.27
N MET A 615 45.09 6.83 -24.34
CA MET A 615 46.03 7.87 -23.91
C MET A 615 47.35 7.75 -24.67
N ARG A 616 47.77 8.83 -25.33
CA ARG A 616 49.01 8.89 -26.14
C ARG A 616 49.86 10.09 -25.74
N GLY A 617 51.18 9.92 -25.70
CA GLY A 617 52.14 10.98 -25.43
C GLY A 617 53.58 10.50 -25.53
N LEU A 618 54.54 11.42 -25.71
CA LEU A 618 55.96 11.06 -25.69
C LEU A 618 56.31 10.41 -24.35
N SER A 619 56.92 9.23 -24.42
CA SER A 619 57.36 8.45 -23.26
C SER A 619 56.23 8.17 -22.25
N ILE A 620 54.95 8.13 -22.65
CA ILE A 620 53.82 7.99 -21.71
C ILE A 620 53.89 6.71 -20.87
N GLU A 621 54.42 5.62 -21.43
CA GLU A 621 54.68 4.38 -20.71
C GLU A 621 55.76 4.55 -19.62
N ARG A 622 56.80 5.34 -19.90
CA ARG A 622 57.85 5.66 -18.93
C ARG A 622 57.31 6.54 -17.80
N HIS A 623 56.50 7.57 -18.12
CA HIS A 623 55.88 8.42 -17.12
C HIS A 623 54.93 7.67 -16.19
N TRP A 624 54.14 6.74 -16.75
CA TRP A 624 53.28 5.86 -15.98
C TRP A 624 54.11 4.94 -15.06
N ARG A 625 55.18 4.32 -15.57
CA ARG A 625 56.09 3.47 -14.78
C ARG A 625 56.85 4.23 -13.69
N GLU A 626 57.16 5.50 -13.92
CA GLU A 626 57.82 6.39 -12.94
C GLU A 626 56.84 6.97 -11.90
N GLY A 627 55.53 6.67 -11.98
CA GLY A 627 54.53 7.16 -11.03
C GLY A 627 54.24 8.66 -11.13
N ASN A 628 54.65 9.31 -12.23
CA ASN A 628 54.46 10.74 -12.41
C ASN A 628 52.97 11.05 -12.63
N TYR A 629 52.40 11.94 -11.80
CA TYR A 629 51.02 12.39 -11.98
C TYR A 629 50.84 13.06 -13.35
N PHE A 630 49.85 12.57 -14.12
CA PHE A 630 49.54 13.07 -15.47
C PHE A 630 49.17 14.56 -15.51
N HIS A 631 48.79 15.15 -14.37
CA HIS A 631 48.47 16.58 -14.20
C HIS A 631 49.64 17.42 -13.67
N SER A 632 50.84 16.85 -13.54
CA SER A 632 52.01 17.61 -13.11
C SER A 632 52.42 18.64 -14.17
N HIS A 633 52.92 19.78 -13.72
CA HIS A 633 53.41 20.85 -14.61
C HIS A 633 54.52 20.36 -15.56
N ARG A 634 55.30 19.35 -15.14
CA ARG A 634 56.31 18.67 -15.98
C ARG A 634 55.68 17.85 -17.11
N SER A 635 54.63 17.08 -16.81
CA SER A 635 53.91 16.27 -17.82
C SER A 635 53.25 17.14 -18.88
N ILE A 636 52.66 18.29 -18.47
CA ILE A 636 52.07 19.27 -19.39
C ILE A 636 53.15 19.89 -20.29
N ALA A 637 54.25 20.37 -19.71
CA ALA A 637 55.34 20.97 -20.46
C ALA A 637 55.98 19.98 -21.46
N GLN A 638 56.15 18.72 -21.08
CA GLN A 638 56.67 17.66 -21.95
C GLN A 638 55.66 17.27 -23.05
N TYR A 639 54.36 17.23 -22.76
CA TYR A 639 53.32 17.01 -23.75
C TYR A 639 53.29 18.13 -24.79
N GLU A 640 53.34 19.40 -24.36
CA GLU A 640 53.44 20.54 -25.28
C GLU A 640 54.73 20.49 -26.12
N THR A 641 55.85 20.10 -25.50
CA THR A 641 57.12 19.88 -26.21
C THR A 641 57.00 18.75 -27.23
N SER A 642 56.26 17.69 -26.91
CA SER A 642 55.98 16.57 -27.81
C SER A 642 55.19 16.99 -29.04
N LEU A 643 54.17 17.84 -28.85
CA LEU A 643 53.37 18.39 -29.94
C LEU A 643 54.20 19.32 -30.82
N LYS A 644 55.06 20.15 -30.22
CA LYS A 644 55.99 21.03 -30.95
C LYS A 644 56.99 20.21 -31.77
N LEU A 645 57.57 19.16 -31.19
CA LEU A 645 58.50 18.25 -31.89
C LEU A 645 57.83 17.51 -33.03
N ALA A 646 56.64 16.95 -32.82
CA ALA A 646 55.88 16.26 -33.86
C ALA A 646 55.59 17.21 -35.03
N ARG A 647 55.10 18.43 -34.75
CA ARG A 647 54.85 19.45 -35.79
C ARG A 647 56.12 19.84 -36.54
N ASN A 648 57.24 20.05 -35.85
CA ASN A 648 58.51 20.38 -36.48
C ASN A 648 59.06 19.23 -37.34
N GLN A 649 58.90 17.99 -36.89
CA GLN A 649 59.27 16.81 -37.67
C GLN A 649 58.41 16.70 -38.93
N THR A 650 57.09 16.87 -38.82
CA THR A 650 56.19 16.88 -39.98
C THR A 650 56.54 18.01 -40.94
N SER A 651 56.78 19.22 -40.42
CA SER A 651 57.19 20.38 -41.21
C SER A 651 58.52 20.15 -41.94
N ARG A 652 59.53 19.54 -41.28
CA ARG A 652 60.79 19.17 -41.92
C ARG A 652 60.62 18.11 -43.00
N ILE A 653 59.84 17.06 -42.74
CA ILE A 653 59.57 16.00 -43.73
C ILE A 653 58.87 16.61 -44.96
N ILE A 654 57.86 17.44 -44.74
CA ILE A 654 57.14 18.16 -45.81
C ILE A 654 58.10 19.10 -46.55
N SER A 655 58.93 19.86 -45.83
CA SER A 655 59.88 20.80 -46.44
C SER A 655 60.96 20.08 -47.25
N MET A 656 61.44 18.92 -46.79
CA MET A 656 62.39 18.08 -47.54
C MET A 656 61.74 17.48 -48.79
N GLN A 657 60.51 16.99 -48.67
CA GLN A 657 59.71 16.49 -49.80
C GLN A 657 59.40 17.58 -50.82
N LEU A 658 59.18 18.83 -50.37
CA LEU A 658 58.92 19.98 -51.25
C LEU A 658 60.20 20.57 -51.86
N ARG A 659 61.36 20.49 -51.18
CA ARG A 659 62.64 21.03 -51.69
C ARG A 659 63.34 20.09 -52.67
N GLN A 660 63.15 18.78 -52.55
CA GLN A 660 63.66 17.81 -53.54
C GLN A 660 62.65 17.57 -54.66
N ARG A 661 62.70 18.39 -55.72
CA ARG A 661 62.69 17.98 -57.15
C ARG A 661 62.40 19.18 -58.06
N LYS A 662 63.46 19.75 -58.61
CA LYS A 662 63.46 20.48 -59.88
C LYS A 662 64.24 19.60 -60.87
N LEU A 663 63.55 18.92 -61.79
CA LEU A 663 64.09 18.44 -63.08
C LEU A 663 62.95 17.88 -63.97
N ASP A 664 63.19 17.99 -65.27
CA ASP A 664 62.22 18.13 -66.35
C ASP A 664 61.31 16.95 -66.69
N SER A 665 60.21 17.32 -67.34
CA SER A 665 59.19 16.54 -68.06
C SER A 665 59.53 15.10 -68.46
N SER A 666 58.67 14.15 -68.09
CA SER A 666 58.40 12.99 -68.95
C SER A 666 56.96 13.06 -69.47
N ASP A 667 56.82 13.44 -70.74
CA ASP A 667 55.54 13.45 -71.45
C ASP A 667 54.87 12.06 -71.48
N PHE A 668 55.67 11.00 -71.35
CA PHE A 668 55.21 9.60 -71.42
C PHE A 668 54.08 9.26 -70.44
N LEU A 669 54.13 9.76 -69.20
CA LEU A 669 53.10 9.47 -68.21
C LEU A 669 51.81 10.25 -68.47
N LYS A 670 51.92 11.47 -69.02
CA LYS A 670 50.75 12.24 -69.49
C LYS A 670 50.10 11.56 -70.69
N THR A 671 50.90 11.02 -71.61
CA THR A 671 50.38 10.23 -72.75
C THR A 671 49.64 8.98 -72.27
N LEU A 672 50.15 8.28 -71.26
CA LEU A 672 49.48 7.11 -70.66
C LEU A 672 48.18 7.46 -69.92
N HIS A 673 48.06 8.66 -69.35
CA HIS A 673 46.81 9.14 -68.77
C HIS A 673 45.79 9.53 -69.85
N GLN A 674 46.22 10.25 -70.88
CA GLN A 674 45.38 10.58 -72.04
C GLN A 674 44.91 9.33 -72.79
N ALA A 675 45.70 8.26 -72.79
CA ALA A 675 45.32 6.93 -73.30
C ALA A 675 44.49 6.09 -72.30
N HIS A 676 44.04 6.66 -71.18
CA HIS A 676 43.27 6.00 -70.11
C HIS A 676 43.92 4.76 -69.46
N VAL A 677 45.22 4.54 -69.66
CA VAL A 677 45.98 3.46 -68.98
C VAL A 677 46.21 3.80 -67.51
N LEU A 678 46.42 5.09 -67.20
CA LEU A 678 46.52 5.59 -65.84
C LEU A 678 45.19 6.24 -65.40
N PRO A 679 44.64 5.87 -64.22
CA PRO A 679 43.26 6.18 -63.85
C PRO A 679 43.01 7.64 -63.44
N ASP A 680 44.05 8.44 -63.18
CA ASP A 680 43.94 9.83 -62.72
C ASP A 680 45.18 10.68 -63.06
N GLU A 681 45.01 11.99 -63.25
CA GLU A 681 46.12 12.92 -63.53
C GLU A 681 47.21 12.90 -62.44
N GLU A 682 46.84 12.59 -61.19
CA GLU A 682 47.81 12.46 -60.11
C GLU A 682 48.73 11.25 -60.25
N SER A 683 48.26 10.15 -60.87
CA SER A 683 49.09 8.96 -61.09
C SER A 683 50.04 9.12 -62.27
N SER A 684 49.77 10.06 -63.18
CA SER A 684 50.71 10.49 -64.23
C SER A 684 51.66 11.59 -63.77
N CYS A 685 51.45 12.17 -62.59
CA CYS A 685 52.29 13.22 -62.03
C CYS A 685 53.40 12.67 -61.12
N LEU A 686 54.65 12.71 -61.58
CA LEU A 686 55.83 12.34 -60.78
C LEU A 686 56.10 13.25 -59.56
N ARG A 687 55.34 14.33 -59.43
CA ARG A 687 55.41 15.28 -58.30
C ARG A 687 54.56 14.84 -57.11
N VAL A 688 53.65 13.89 -57.29
CA VAL A 688 52.81 13.36 -56.21
C VAL A 688 53.41 12.05 -55.72
N SER A 689 53.69 11.96 -54.42
CA SER A 689 54.13 10.69 -53.82
C SER A 689 53.05 9.63 -54.03
N ARG A 690 53.44 8.45 -54.54
CA ARG A 690 52.52 7.33 -54.76
C ARG A 690 51.80 6.91 -53.47
N SER A 691 52.42 7.10 -52.31
CA SER A 691 51.80 6.81 -51.00
C SER A 691 50.66 7.77 -50.63
N LEU A 692 50.59 8.96 -51.24
CA LEU A 692 49.55 9.95 -50.99
C LEU A 692 48.34 9.80 -51.94
N LEU A 693 48.47 9.02 -53.01
CA LEU A 693 47.38 8.80 -53.98
C LEU A 693 46.08 8.27 -53.34
N PRO A 694 46.09 7.30 -52.40
CA PRO A 694 44.86 6.83 -51.77
C PRO A 694 44.14 7.92 -50.96
N VAL A 695 44.92 8.79 -50.31
CA VAL A 695 44.40 9.88 -49.49
C VAL A 695 43.88 11.02 -50.37
N MET A 696 44.61 11.37 -51.42
CA MET A 696 44.16 12.37 -52.41
C MET A 696 42.90 11.92 -53.13
N ARG A 697 42.79 10.63 -53.48
CA ARG A 697 41.55 10.05 -54.03
C ARG A 697 40.38 10.17 -53.06
N LYS A 698 40.58 9.80 -51.79
CA LYS A 698 39.54 9.99 -50.75
C LYS A 698 39.14 11.46 -50.59
N LEU A 699 40.10 12.37 -50.61
CA LEU A 699 39.85 13.81 -50.49
C LEU A 699 39.07 14.36 -51.68
N LYS A 700 39.48 14.04 -52.92
CA LYS A 700 38.73 14.39 -54.13
C LYS A 700 37.29 13.87 -54.06
N TRP A 701 37.13 12.63 -53.59
CA TRP A 701 35.80 12.04 -53.48
C TRP A 701 34.94 12.75 -52.43
N SER A 702 35.55 13.14 -51.31
CA SER A 702 34.86 13.91 -50.28
C SER A 702 34.51 15.32 -50.74
N ILE A 703 35.37 15.98 -51.53
CA ILE A 703 35.09 17.29 -52.12
C ILE A 703 33.95 17.21 -53.13
N GLN A 704 33.89 16.15 -53.94
CA GLN A 704 32.79 15.95 -54.88
C GLN A 704 31.48 15.62 -54.16
N LYS A 705 31.52 14.80 -53.09
CA LYS A 705 30.37 14.61 -52.19
C LYS A 705 29.90 15.90 -51.56
N ASP A 706 30.83 16.75 -51.12
CA ASP A 706 30.52 18.06 -50.54
C ASP A 706 29.95 19.04 -51.58
N LYS A 707 30.49 19.05 -52.82
CA LYS A 707 29.92 19.83 -53.93
C LYS A 707 28.52 19.37 -54.33
N LEU A 708 28.30 18.06 -54.37
CA LEU A 708 26.98 17.47 -54.65
C LEU A 708 26.00 17.78 -53.51
N SER A 709 26.44 17.63 -52.26
CA SER A 709 25.68 18.02 -51.08
C SER A 709 25.33 19.50 -51.11
N LYS A 710 26.25 20.38 -51.50
CA LYS A 710 25.98 21.82 -51.67
C LYS A 710 24.99 22.10 -52.80
N LYS A 711 25.11 21.45 -53.96
CA LYS A 711 24.11 21.57 -55.04
C LYS A 711 22.72 21.07 -54.64
N ILE A 712 22.64 20.04 -53.81
CA ILE A 712 21.38 19.50 -53.26
C ILE A 712 20.83 20.44 -52.17
N ARG A 713 21.71 21.04 -51.35
CA ARG A 713 21.34 21.90 -50.23
C ARG A 713 20.96 23.32 -50.64
N ASP A 714 21.57 23.84 -51.70
CA ASP A 714 21.35 25.22 -52.15
C ASP A 714 20.13 25.35 -53.08
N GLY A 715 19.37 24.28 -53.35
CA GLY A 715 18.05 24.35 -53.99
C GLY A 715 18.02 24.98 -55.39
N THR A 716 19.16 25.25 -56.00
CA THR A 716 19.26 25.83 -57.35
C THR A 716 19.12 24.74 -58.41
N VAL A 717 17.92 24.19 -58.49
CA VAL A 717 17.38 23.57 -59.72
C VAL A 717 16.12 24.34 -60.10
N HIS A 718 16.25 25.67 -60.25
CA HIS A 718 15.25 26.51 -60.90
C HIS A 718 15.93 27.54 -61.78
N SER A 719 16.21 27.14 -63.02
CA SER A 719 16.17 28.02 -64.20
C SER A 719 16.26 27.13 -65.45
N ILE A 720 15.10 26.67 -65.90
CA ILE A 720 14.90 26.15 -67.26
C ILE A 720 14.73 27.36 -68.19
N PRO A 721 15.08 27.27 -69.48
CA PRO A 721 14.11 27.75 -70.47
C PRO A 721 13.84 26.69 -71.55
N GLY A 722 12.57 26.27 -71.64
CA GLY A 722 12.10 25.33 -72.66
C GLY A 722 10.85 24.50 -72.32
N ARG A 723 9.67 25.15 -72.33
CA ARG A 723 8.31 24.65 -72.70
C ARG A 723 7.51 23.68 -71.76
N LEU A 724 6.45 24.27 -71.13
CA LEU A 724 4.99 23.92 -71.04
C LEU A 724 4.60 22.43 -70.76
N ASN A 725 3.64 22.03 -69.90
CA ASN A 725 2.42 22.63 -69.33
C ASN A 725 1.84 21.77 -68.16
N ASN A 726 1.12 22.42 -67.24
CA ASN A 726 0.00 21.98 -66.35
C ASN A 726 0.06 20.67 -65.51
N SER A 727 0.21 20.82 -64.20
CA SER A 727 -0.80 20.55 -63.14
C SER A 727 -0.12 20.38 -61.77
N SER A 728 -0.71 20.95 -60.72
CA SER A 728 -0.12 21.03 -59.39
C SER A 728 -0.58 19.87 -58.48
N LEU A 729 0.23 18.81 -58.38
CA LEU A 729 0.43 18.00 -57.17
C LEU A 729 1.67 17.11 -57.36
N GLY A 730 2.62 17.14 -56.41
CA GLY A 730 3.64 16.09 -56.27
C GLY A 730 5.06 16.41 -56.76
N SER A 731 5.80 17.26 -56.04
CA SER A 731 7.26 17.44 -56.19
C SER A 731 8.10 16.18 -55.93
N LEU A 732 7.48 15.02 -55.66
CA LEU A 732 8.13 13.73 -55.47
C LEU A 732 8.07 12.84 -56.73
N GLU A 733 7.06 13.00 -57.59
CA GLU A 733 6.93 12.23 -58.83
C GLU A 733 7.86 12.75 -59.93
N ALA A 734 8.10 14.06 -59.99
CA ALA A 734 9.10 14.64 -60.90
C ALA A 734 10.55 14.24 -60.55
N PHE A 735 10.83 13.95 -59.27
CA PHE A 735 12.14 13.47 -58.81
C PHE A 735 12.36 12.00 -59.14
N CYS A 736 11.35 11.16 -58.93
CA CYS A 736 11.39 9.74 -59.33
C CYS A 736 11.43 9.58 -60.86
N GLY A 737 10.66 10.38 -61.60
CA GLY A 737 10.66 10.38 -63.07
C GLY A 737 11.98 10.87 -63.70
N TRP A 738 12.71 11.78 -63.04
CA TRP A 738 14.07 12.17 -63.46
C TRP A 738 15.09 11.03 -63.28
N LEU A 739 14.94 10.24 -62.20
CA LEU A 739 15.82 9.12 -61.86
C LEU A 739 15.63 7.93 -62.82
N GLU A 740 14.42 7.73 -63.33
CA GLU A 740 14.09 6.58 -64.18
C GLU A 740 14.24 6.84 -65.70
N ASN A 741 14.05 8.08 -66.20
CA ASN A 741 13.91 8.31 -67.66
C ASN A 741 15.14 8.82 -68.44
N ARG A 742 16.35 8.89 -67.86
CA ARG A 742 17.57 9.25 -68.63
C ARG A 742 18.79 8.38 -68.32
N GLY A 743 18.68 7.09 -68.60
CA GLY A 743 19.86 6.30 -68.98
C GLY A 743 20.16 6.51 -70.47
N ARG A 744 21.17 7.33 -70.80
CA ARG A 744 22.09 7.22 -71.96
C ARG A 744 22.87 8.51 -72.20
N GLY A 745 24.19 8.44 -72.01
CA GLY A 745 25.18 9.30 -72.65
C GLY A 745 25.49 10.60 -71.94
N ILE A 746 26.56 10.60 -71.15
CA ILE A 746 27.71 11.54 -71.17
C ILE A 746 28.64 11.03 -70.05
N VAL A 747 29.69 10.30 -70.44
CA VAL A 747 30.75 9.65 -69.62
C VAL A 747 30.46 8.20 -69.18
N HIS A 748 31.39 7.30 -69.52
CA HIS A 748 31.37 5.85 -69.24
C HIS A 748 31.39 5.53 -67.73
N ASP A 749 30.37 4.81 -67.27
CA ASP A 749 30.25 4.31 -65.90
C ASP A 749 31.15 3.09 -65.67
N ASN A 750 32.11 3.19 -64.73
CA ASN A 750 32.72 2.03 -64.08
C ASN A 750 31.87 1.65 -62.85
N GLU A 751 31.71 0.34 -62.60
CA GLU A 751 30.87 -0.28 -61.55
C GLU A 751 31.00 0.30 -60.12
N ARG A 752 32.05 1.07 -59.83
CA ARG A 752 32.27 1.71 -58.52
C ARG A 752 31.41 2.96 -58.25
N VAL A 753 30.70 3.50 -59.24
CA VAL A 753 29.77 4.63 -59.03
C VAL A 753 28.32 4.16 -58.80
N ARG A 754 27.98 2.95 -59.26
CA ARG A 754 26.65 2.34 -59.07
C ARG A 754 26.35 1.97 -57.60
N LEU A 755 27.37 1.83 -56.77
CA LEU A 755 27.25 1.54 -55.33
C LEU A 755 27.14 2.79 -54.44
N ALA A 756 26.91 3.97 -55.02
CA ALA A 756 26.82 5.22 -54.30
C ALA A 756 25.43 5.89 -54.40
N ILE A 757 24.33 5.12 -54.29
CA ILE A 757 23.02 5.63 -53.85
C ILE A 757 22.40 4.69 -52.80
N CYS A 758 22.11 5.31 -51.66
CA CYS A 758 21.42 4.99 -50.40
C CYS A 758 21.03 3.56 -49.94
N PRO A 759 20.98 3.34 -48.60
CA PRO A 759 20.81 2.04 -47.93
C PRO A 759 19.37 1.48 -47.93
N ASP A 760 18.43 2.06 -48.70
CA ASP A 760 17.00 1.77 -48.58
C ASP A 760 16.48 0.62 -49.50
N VAL A 761 17.36 -0.06 -50.25
CA VAL A 761 16.99 -1.23 -51.07
C VAL A 761 17.05 -2.54 -50.29
N GLN A 762 17.85 -2.60 -49.21
CA GLN A 762 17.91 -3.76 -48.31
C GLN A 762 16.58 -3.99 -47.56
N LYS A 763 15.82 -2.92 -47.30
CA LYS A 763 14.50 -2.99 -46.67
C LYS A 763 13.41 -3.53 -47.61
N LYS A 764 13.53 -3.31 -48.92
CA LYS A 764 12.55 -3.80 -49.90
C LYS A 764 12.75 -5.29 -50.20
N VAL A 765 13.97 -5.80 -50.16
CA VAL A 765 14.25 -7.25 -50.37
C VAL A 765 13.80 -8.09 -49.17
N LEU A 766 14.08 -7.65 -47.94
CA LEU A 766 13.62 -8.33 -46.72
C LEU A 766 12.08 -8.38 -46.58
N PHE A 767 11.38 -7.37 -47.09
CA PHE A 767 9.92 -7.34 -47.13
C PHE A 767 9.32 -8.44 -48.03
N TYR A 768 9.98 -8.79 -49.13
CA TYR A 768 9.51 -9.83 -50.05
C TYR A 768 10.04 -11.24 -49.70
N GLU A 769 11.20 -11.36 -49.05
CA GLU A 769 11.74 -12.65 -48.57
C GLU A 769 11.00 -13.20 -47.34
N GLY A 770 10.42 -12.33 -46.50
CA GLY A 770 9.66 -12.74 -45.32
C GLY A 770 8.28 -13.36 -45.60
N LEU A 771 7.75 -13.24 -46.82
CA LEU A 771 6.44 -13.78 -47.20
C LEU A 771 6.47 -15.24 -47.67
N LEU A 772 7.65 -15.88 -47.80
CA LEU A 772 7.81 -17.17 -48.48
C LEU A 772 8.33 -18.35 -47.62
N VAL A 773 8.64 -18.16 -46.34
CA VAL A 773 9.07 -19.27 -45.46
C VAL A 773 8.08 -19.45 -44.31
N ALA A 774 6.86 -19.83 -44.70
CA ALA A 774 6.04 -20.73 -43.91
C ALA A 774 6.66 -22.14 -43.95
N SER A 775 6.60 -22.82 -42.80
CA SER A 775 7.11 -24.15 -42.47
C SER A 775 6.73 -25.26 -43.49
N PRO A 776 7.52 -26.35 -43.60
CA PRO A 776 7.36 -27.44 -42.64
C PRO A 776 8.66 -28.17 -42.22
N LEU A 777 8.85 -28.29 -40.90
CA LEU A 777 8.99 -29.56 -40.17
C LEU A 777 8.52 -29.35 -38.73
#